data_AF-A0A0R3X3L8-F1
#
_entry.id   AF-A0A0R3X3L8-F1
#
_cell.length_a   1.000
_cell.length_b   1.000
_cell.length_c   1.000
_cell.angle_alpha   90.00
_cell.angle_beta   90.00
_cell.angle_gamma   90.00
#
_symmetry.space_group_name_H-M   'P 1'
#
loop_
_entity.id
_entity.type
_entity.pdbx_description
1 polymer ?
#
loop_
_entity_poly.entity_id
_entity_poly.type
_entity_poly.pdbx_seq_one_letter_code
_entity_poly.pdbx_strand_id
1 'polypeptide(L)'
;MVLANSTKTVFMMHKTKDVYKPFGDVYQLDRGPNRPPEVSNAKISIQRNVWSFIVEAVLEYCRITFDLFSDSRPISVISVDSEEKILSLWYEEDQSLEAVWKAFSTEGDSTASVDLDYPGMPGLYSCKNVLHMPTPFQTQQPDTSNVGCVLIVGSDMRTKLSNWLPILIEQLQKPPQETGYLPIDSTEWIFIDLDLSTSSDEHFEENELMATENHKMLYQRIPVKNNRSVLRALMRLAERNLGLASTLVQEIPMKEEANADSVSTMYGVELLHESKAHDFLQRLGLAERLYLRQESGKSMFQEPSSGFSKTLGIKWISPRPVDNLLIRYSVGAFRVTMAAVNTRSSVCLSQFVLGGRCVVLAHNLYRGSASPEGPQTSADVFLLLCHGSVMYLHVLATPASLSHPPILPTLPARQMETSESDFRVADFVKNFLLPARLAPASANSAYTITPKVRALQLVERGTRYWPLRRDATLIGGNEMAAPLFEHMTKDFFEAAESSACEAAIDSILATIKVHPVPKETGTSHLLCSQPVAMAVELEFLLSQYADISEDHSQLMATFKKKAEAVVFANKRLSKLIPKAKSLLINGHPIPGSPLSLLSEIKRQLSDQIGKISGSGAVNLLSDNECVEVKRGLFCITVGSMETFVQQLTAASRRPIPTRAEFEGVLAGSNSKGPLRLYTGLTGGGDDN
;
A
#
# COMPACT_ATOMS: atom_id res chain seq x y z
N MET A 1 -5.86 -21.31 -7.32
CA MET A 1 -6.55 -20.88 -6.07
C MET A 1 -6.61 -19.35 -6.04
N VAL A 2 -7.25 -18.76 -7.06
CA VAL A 2 -7.41 -17.31 -7.30
C VAL A 2 -8.92 -17.07 -7.40
N LEU A 3 -9.58 -16.90 -6.26
CA LEU A 3 -10.99 -16.50 -6.16
C LEU A 3 -11.10 -15.35 -5.14
N ALA A 4 -10.18 -14.39 -5.25
CA ALA A 4 -10.15 -13.17 -4.44
C ALA A 4 -10.47 -11.91 -5.27
N ASN A 5 -10.96 -12.08 -6.50
CA ASN A 5 -11.31 -10.99 -7.41
C ASN A 5 -12.83 -10.75 -7.34
N SER A 6 -13.22 -9.59 -6.78
CA SER A 6 -14.53 -8.93 -6.88
C SER A 6 -15.78 -9.83 -6.85
N THR A 7 -16.08 -10.41 -5.69
CA THR A 7 -17.39 -11.04 -5.44
C THR A 7 -18.43 -9.97 -5.18
N LYS A 8 -19.56 -10.01 -5.91
CA LYS A 8 -20.74 -9.18 -5.67
C LYS A 8 -21.47 -9.63 -4.40
N THR A 9 -21.92 -8.71 -3.56
CA THR A 9 -22.78 -9.05 -2.41
C THR A 9 -24.15 -8.38 -2.58
N VAL A 10 -25.22 -9.16 -2.51
CA VAL A 10 -26.61 -8.66 -2.57
C VAL A 10 -27.30 -8.99 -1.24
N PHE A 11 -27.77 -7.97 -0.54
CA PHE A 11 -28.67 -8.13 0.60
C PHE A 11 -30.11 -8.13 0.12
N MET A 12 -30.89 -9.15 0.47
CA MET A 12 -32.33 -9.19 0.25
C MET A 12 -33.03 -9.27 1.62
N MET A 13 -33.74 -8.22 1.99
CA MET A 13 -34.40 -8.12 3.29
C MET A 13 -35.90 -8.27 3.13
N HIS A 14 -36.45 -9.37 3.64
CA HIS A 14 -37.87 -9.63 3.71
C HIS A 14 -38.47 -8.93 4.92
N LYS A 15 -39.31 -7.92 4.68
CA LYS A 15 -40.09 -7.23 5.72
C LYS A 15 -41.29 -8.08 6.10
N THR A 16 -41.11 -9.14 6.89
CA THR A 16 -42.21 -9.95 7.39
C THR A 16 -42.99 -9.22 8.49
N LYS A 17 -44.21 -9.68 8.82
CA LYS A 17 -45.03 -9.02 9.87
C LYS A 17 -44.33 -9.02 11.23
N ASP A 18 -43.55 -10.05 11.52
CA ASP A 18 -42.95 -10.23 12.83
C ASP A 18 -41.73 -9.33 13.08
N VAL A 19 -41.06 -8.84 12.03
CA VAL A 19 -39.89 -7.97 12.23
C VAL A 19 -40.24 -6.59 12.77
N TYR A 20 -41.50 -6.16 12.67
CA TYR A 20 -41.96 -4.88 13.22
C TYR A 20 -42.36 -4.96 14.69
N LYS A 21 -42.38 -6.16 15.29
CA LYS A 21 -42.68 -6.33 16.72
C LYS A 21 -41.59 -5.68 17.57
N PRO A 22 -41.95 -4.99 18.68
CA PRO A 22 -40.98 -4.51 19.65
C PRO A 22 -40.15 -5.66 20.21
N PHE A 23 -38.83 -5.48 20.29
CA PHE A 23 -37.89 -6.47 20.74
C PHE A 23 -36.71 -5.82 21.47
N GLY A 24 -36.13 -6.53 22.44
CA GLY A 24 -34.93 -6.08 23.13
C GLY A 24 -35.19 -5.10 24.28
N ASP A 25 -34.14 -4.41 24.68
CA ASP A 25 -34.17 -3.53 25.86
C ASP A 25 -35.02 -2.27 25.63
N VAL A 26 -35.64 -1.80 26.70
CA VAL A 26 -36.36 -0.52 26.73
C VAL A 26 -35.37 0.60 27.05
N TYR A 27 -35.18 1.50 26.09
CA TYR A 27 -34.35 2.69 26.25
C TYR A 27 -35.14 3.78 26.96
N GLN A 28 -34.59 4.28 28.06
CA GLN A 28 -35.14 5.43 28.78
C GLN A 28 -34.39 6.69 28.35
N LEU A 29 -35.06 7.55 27.61
CA LEU A 29 -34.52 8.84 27.18
C LEU A 29 -35.03 9.93 28.12
N ASP A 30 -34.10 10.67 28.71
CA ASP A 30 -34.41 11.87 29.46
C ASP A 30 -34.78 12.99 28.48
N ARG A 31 -35.89 13.70 28.75
CA ARG A 31 -36.20 14.93 28.03
C ARG A 31 -35.15 15.97 28.42
N GLY A 32 -34.45 16.53 27.43
CA GLY A 32 -33.28 17.37 27.62
C GLY A 32 -33.48 18.59 28.55
N PRO A 33 -32.39 19.30 28.88
CA PRO A 33 -32.30 20.24 30.03
C PRO A 33 -33.15 21.53 29.94
N ASN A 34 -33.94 21.73 28.88
CA ASN A 34 -34.58 23.02 28.56
C ASN A 34 -36.08 23.10 28.86
N ARG A 35 -36.63 22.42 29.88
CA ARG A 35 -38.04 22.61 30.30
C ARG A 35 -38.19 22.85 31.81
N PRO A 36 -39.14 23.74 32.19
CA PRO A 36 -39.30 24.18 33.58
C PRO A 36 -39.75 23.05 34.53
N PRO A 37 -39.46 23.17 35.84
CA PRO A 37 -39.48 22.06 36.81
C PRO A 37 -40.86 21.52 37.23
N GLU A 38 -41.95 22.03 36.66
CA GLU A 38 -43.31 21.82 37.20
C GLU A 38 -44.09 20.66 36.55
N VAL A 39 -43.55 20.01 35.53
CA VAL A 39 -44.13 18.78 34.98
C VAL A 39 -43.14 17.65 35.26
N SER A 40 -43.56 16.67 36.05
CA SER A 40 -42.78 15.48 36.39
C SER A 40 -41.95 14.98 35.20
N ASN A 41 -40.67 14.66 35.45
CA ASN A 41 -39.72 14.09 34.49
C ASN A 41 -40.29 12.83 33.84
N ALA A 42 -41.11 12.98 32.82
CA ALA A 42 -41.68 11.89 32.05
C ALA A 42 -40.58 11.34 31.14
N LYS A 43 -39.85 10.35 31.65
CA LYS A 43 -38.89 9.55 30.87
C LYS A 43 -39.63 8.94 29.69
N ILE A 44 -39.11 9.15 28.48
CA ILE A 44 -39.68 8.53 27.29
C ILE A 44 -39.05 7.15 27.17
N SER A 45 -39.88 6.11 27.32
CA SER A 45 -39.49 4.73 27.07
C SER A 45 -39.65 4.42 25.58
N ILE A 46 -38.56 4.07 24.91
CA ILE A 46 -38.57 3.63 23.52
C ILE A 46 -38.07 2.19 23.48
N GLN A 47 -38.80 1.30 22.83
CA GLN A 47 -38.34 -0.04 22.52
C GLN A 47 -38.20 -0.16 21.00
N ARG A 48 -37.08 -0.72 20.56
CA ARG A 48 -36.80 -0.90 19.13
C ARG A 48 -37.53 -2.12 18.59
N ASN A 49 -37.66 -2.23 17.27
CA ASN A 49 -38.18 -3.44 16.61
C ASN A 49 -37.04 -4.25 15.98
N VAL A 50 -37.33 -5.49 15.59
CA VAL A 50 -36.36 -6.40 14.96
C VAL A 50 -35.83 -5.81 13.65
N TRP A 51 -36.68 -5.16 12.85
CA TRP A 51 -36.28 -4.47 11.63
C TRP A 51 -35.13 -3.48 11.86
N SER A 52 -35.20 -2.70 12.94
CA SER A 52 -34.13 -1.77 13.32
C SER A 52 -32.79 -2.48 13.59
N PHE A 53 -32.82 -3.69 14.16
CA PHE A 53 -31.60 -4.48 14.39
C PHE A 53 -31.06 -5.10 13.10
N ILE A 54 -31.92 -5.48 12.15
CA ILE A 54 -31.52 -5.92 10.80
C ILE A 54 -30.81 -4.78 10.07
N VAL A 55 -31.44 -3.59 10.02
CA VAL A 55 -30.88 -2.41 9.34
C VAL A 55 -29.52 -2.03 9.94
N GLU A 56 -29.39 -1.98 11.27
CA GLU A 56 -28.11 -1.69 11.92
C GLU A 56 -27.02 -2.73 11.57
N ALA A 57 -27.37 -4.01 11.55
CA ALA A 57 -26.42 -5.06 11.25
C ALA A 57 -25.98 -5.04 9.77
N VAL A 58 -26.88 -4.72 8.84
CA VAL A 58 -26.56 -4.52 7.42
C VAL A 58 -25.68 -3.28 7.23
N LEU A 59 -26.00 -2.17 7.90
CA LEU A 59 -25.18 -0.95 7.87
C LEU A 59 -23.77 -1.21 8.39
N GLU A 60 -23.63 -1.97 9.48
CA GLU A 60 -22.31 -2.32 10.02
C GLU A 60 -21.52 -3.23 9.06
N TYR A 61 -22.19 -4.17 8.38
CA TYR A 61 -21.57 -4.98 7.33
C TYR A 61 -21.07 -4.11 6.17
N CYS A 62 -21.91 -3.18 5.71
CA CYS A 62 -21.56 -2.24 4.64
C CYS A 62 -20.38 -1.36 5.04
N ARG A 63 -20.41 -0.78 6.25
CA ARG A 63 -19.34 0.05 6.80
C ARG A 63 -17.99 -0.68 6.80
N ILE A 64 -17.94 -1.90 7.35
CA ILE A 64 -16.72 -2.71 7.38
C ILE A 64 -16.22 -3.00 5.96
N THR A 65 -17.14 -3.30 5.03
CA THR A 65 -16.78 -3.59 3.64
C THR A 65 -16.18 -2.37 2.95
N PHE A 66 -16.83 -1.20 3.07
CA PHE A 66 -16.37 0.05 2.45
C PHE A 66 -15.02 0.51 3.03
N ASP A 67 -14.85 0.43 4.36
CA ASP A 67 -13.59 0.81 5.01
C ASP A 67 -12.40 -0.07 4.55
N LEU A 68 -12.62 -1.38 4.44
CA LEU A 68 -11.55 -2.35 4.17
C LEU A 68 -11.27 -2.56 2.68
N PHE A 69 -12.29 -2.46 1.83
CA PHE A 69 -12.21 -2.88 0.43
C PHE A 69 -12.51 -1.76 -0.58
N SER A 70 -12.98 -0.59 -0.13
CA SER A 70 -13.51 0.46 -1.03
C SER A 70 -14.43 -0.16 -2.10
N ASP A 71 -14.15 0.08 -3.37
CA ASP A 71 -15.02 -0.30 -4.49
C ASP A 71 -14.77 -1.73 -4.99
N SER A 72 -13.80 -2.45 -4.42
CA SER A 72 -13.41 -3.78 -4.90
C SER A 72 -14.42 -4.88 -4.57
N ARG A 73 -15.27 -4.67 -3.56
CA ARG A 73 -16.32 -5.59 -3.11
C ARG A 73 -17.65 -4.86 -3.03
N PRO A 74 -18.37 -4.72 -4.16
CA PRO A 74 -19.56 -3.90 -4.20
C PRO A 74 -20.75 -4.60 -3.52
N ILE A 75 -21.61 -3.79 -2.89
CA ILE A 75 -22.81 -4.21 -2.18
C ILE A 75 -24.05 -3.59 -2.83
N SER A 76 -25.07 -4.42 -3.05
CA SER A 76 -26.43 -4.00 -3.41
C SER A 76 -27.39 -4.40 -2.31
N VAL A 77 -28.33 -3.53 -1.98
CA VAL A 77 -29.34 -3.75 -0.95
C VAL A 77 -30.73 -3.71 -1.59
N ILE A 78 -31.54 -4.71 -1.28
CA ILE A 78 -32.91 -4.87 -1.78
C ILE A 78 -33.83 -5.09 -0.57
N SER A 79 -34.89 -4.29 -0.46
CA SER A 79 -35.99 -4.50 0.48
C SER A 79 -37.18 -5.11 -0.25
N VAL A 80 -37.88 -6.02 0.41
CA VAL A 80 -39.10 -6.64 -0.11
C VAL A 80 -40.19 -6.54 0.95
N ASP A 81 -41.24 -5.79 0.62
CA ASP A 81 -42.49 -5.70 1.38
C ASP A 81 -43.67 -6.17 0.51
N SER A 82 -44.67 -5.33 0.28
CA SER A 82 -45.66 -5.55 -0.79
C SER A 82 -45.06 -5.35 -2.18
N GLU A 83 -43.93 -4.65 -2.28
CA GLU A 83 -43.19 -4.38 -3.52
C GLU A 83 -41.71 -4.76 -3.35
N GLU A 84 -41.04 -5.06 -4.46
CA GLU A 84 -39.58 -5.24 -4.51
C GLU A 84 -38.92 -3.89 -4.80
N LYS A 85 -38.01 -3.45 -3.90
CA LYS A 85 -37.34 -2.16 -4.02
C LYS A 85 -35.84 -2.33 -3.96
N ILE A 86 -35.17 -1.90 -5.02
CA ILE A 86 -33.70 -1.90 -5.10
C ILE A 86 -33.21 -0.58 -4.51
N LEU A 87 -32.51 -0.66 -3.36
CA LEU A 87 -32.07 0.49 -2.58
C LEU A 87 -30.66 0.97 -2.97
N SER A 88 -29.82 0.08 -3.50
CA SER A 88 -28.49 0.41 -3.99
C SER A 88 -28.04 -0.52 -5.11
N LEU A 89 -27.20 -0.02 -6.03
CA LEU A 89 -26.63 -0.76 -7.15
C LEU A 89 -25.09 -0.65 -7.16
N TRP A 90 -24.44 -1.18 -8.20
CA TRP A 90 -22.98 -1.22 -8.34
C TRP A 90 -22.31 0.12 -8.67
N TYR A 91 -23.05 1.24 -8.60
CA TYR A 91 -22.52 2.57 -8.89
C TYR A 91 -21.70 3.13 -7.74
N GLU A 92 -20.66 3.89 -8.04
CA GLU A 92 -19.74 4.47 -7.04
C GLU A 92 -20.48 5.35 -6.02
N GLU A 93 -21.47 6.11 -6.46
CA GLU A 93 -22.34 6.93 -5.60
C GLU A 93 -23.15 6.12 -4.57
N ASP A 94 -23.48 4.88 -4.91
CA ASP A 94 -24.22 3.95 -4.06
C ASP A 94 -23.31 3.17 -3.08
N GLN A 95 -21.99 3.12 -3.34
CA GLN A 95 -21.01 2.40 -2.51
C GLN A 95 -20.52 3.23 -1.31
N SER A 96 -21.46 3.89 -0.62
CA SER A 96 -21.16 4.69 0.57
C SER A 96 -22.17 4.45 1.68
N LEU A 97 -21.73 4.55 2.93
CA LEU A 97 -22.63 4.39 4.07
C LEU A 97 -23.72 5.48 4.11
N GLU A 98 -23.41 6.68 3.62
CA GLU A 98 -24.37 7.78 3.52
C GLU A 98 -25.50 7.47 2.54
N ALA A 99 -25.18 6.95 1.35
CA ALA A 99 -26.17 6.55 0.36
C ALA A 99 -27.10 5.44 0.89
N VAL A 100 -26.50 4.38 1.47
CA VAL A 100 -27.27 3.26 2.05
C VAL A 100 -28.14 3.74 3.22
N TRP A 101 -27.62 4.59 4.10
CA TRP A 101 -28.38 5.18 5.21
C TRP A 101 -29.57 6.02 4.71
N LYS A 102 -29.35 6.83 3.68
CA LYS A 102 -30.40 7.65 3.05
C LYS A 102 -31.50 6.78 2.45
N ALA A 103 -31.14 5.68 1.78
CA ALA A 103 -32.10 4.74 1.22
C ALA A 103 -32.95 4.06 2.31
N PHE A 104 -32.34 3.65 3.43
CA PHE A 104 -33.10 3.14 4.57
C PHE A 104 -34.00 4.17 5.23
N SER A 105 -33.58 5.44 5.26
CA SER A 105 -34.38 6.52 5.82
C SER A 105 -35.66 6.76 5.01
N THR A 106 -35.63 6.57 3.68
CA THR A 106 -36.83 6.66 2.83
C THR A 106 -37.79 5.48 2.97
N GLU A 107 -37.30 4.32 3.43
CA GLU A 107 -38.08 3.11 3.69
C GLU A 107 -38.85 3.12 5.03
N GLY A 108 -38.43 4.00 5.96
CA GLY A 108 -38.73 3.93 7.39
C GLY A 108 -40.20 4.03 7.82
N ASP A 109 -41.09 4.47 6.93
CA ASP A 109 -42.50 4.74 7.27
C ASP A 109 -43.45 3.59 6.91
N SER A 110 -43.02 2.63 6.07
CA SER A 110 -43.88 1.53 5.61
C SER A 110 -43.85 0.36 6.59
N THR A 111 -45.01 0.01 7.13
CA THR A 111 -45.26 -1.24 7.87
C THR A 111 -45.82 -2.35 6.97
N ALA A 112 -45.81 -2.14 5.65
CA ALA A 112 -46.17 -3.18 4.71
C ALA A 112 -45.30 -4.42 4.94
N SER A 113 -45.92 -5.58 4.78
CA SER A 113 -45.28 -6.86 5.01
C SER A 113 -45.31 -7.71 3.75
N VAL A 114 -44.20 -8.39 3.47
CA VAL A 114 -44.15 -9.39 2.40
C VAL A 114 -45.05 -10.59 2.72
N ASP A 115 -45.75 -11.07 1.70
CA ASP A 115 -46.50 -12.32 1.74
C ASP A 115 -45.59 -13.47 1.28
N LEU A 116 -45.14 -14.30 2.24
CA LEU A 116 -44.29 -15.44 1.94
C LEU A 116 -45.06 -16.64 1.37
N ASP A 117 -46.40 -16.62 1.39
CA ASP A 117 -47.24 -17.63 0.74
C ASP A 117 -47.42 -17.37 -0.77
N TYR A 118 -46.83 -16.29 -1.29
CA TYR A 118 -46.77 -16.01 -2.71
C TYR A 118 -46.21 -17.22 -3.49
N PRO A 119 -46.77 -17.58 -4.67
CA PRO A 119 -46.38 -18.78 -5.43
C PRO A 119 -44.93 -18.79 -5.95
N GLY A 120 -44.18 -17.70 -5.79
CA GLY A 120 -42.76 -17.59 -6.11
C GLY A 120 -41.92 -17.14 -4.91
N MET A 121 -40.62 -17.00 -5.13
CA MET A 121 -39.71 -16.43 -4.13
C MET A 121 -39.70 -14.90 -4.24
N PRO A 122 -40.15 -14.14 -3.22
CA PRO A 122 -40.16 -12.69 -3.25
C PRO A 122 -38.73 -12.14 -3.38
N GLY A 123 -38.49 -11.20 -4.29
CA GLY A 123 -37.18 -10.58 -4.53
C GLY A 123 -36.24 -11.37 -5.45
N LEU A 124 -36.63 -12.56 -5.93
CA LEU A 124 -35.79 -13.43 -6.75
C LEU A 124 -35.34 -12.75 -8.04
N TYR A 125 -36.27 -12.14 -8.77
CA TYR A 125 -35.97 -11.52 -10.06
C TYR A 125 -35.11 -10.27 -9.89
N SER A 126 -35.39 -9.46 -8.87
CA SER A 126 -34.54 -8.30 -8.52
C SER A 126 -33.11 -8.73 -8.21
N CYS A 127 -32.91 -9.73 -7.33
CA CYS A 127 -31.58 -10.25 -7.02
C CYS A 127 -30.86 -10.80 -8.25
N LYS A 128 -31.57 -11.60 -9.06
CA LYS A 128 -31.03 -12.16 -10.30
C LYS A 128 -30.58 -11.07 -11.27
N ASN A 129 -31.40 -10.06 -11.50
CA ASN A 129 -31.08 -8.98 -12.43
C ASN A 129 -29.87 -8.16 -11.95
N VAL A 130 -29.81 -7.88 -10.65
CA VAL A 130 -28.66 -7.20 -10.02
C VAL A 130 -27.37 -8.02 -10.16
N LEU A 131 -27.42 -9.35 -9.98
CA LEU A 131 -26.27 -10.23 -10.18
C LEU A 131 -25.78 -10.27 -11.63
N HIS A 132 -26.70 -10.21 -12.59
CA HIS A 132 -26.37 -10.15 -14.01
C HIS A 132 -25.78 -8.79 -14.43
N MET A 133 -26.15 -7.69 -13.77
CA MET A 133 -25.61 -6.36 -14.06
C MET A 133 -24.09 -6.31 -13.82
N PRO A 134 -23.27 -5.85 -14.79
CA PRO A 134 -21.82 -5.78 -14.63
C PRO A 134 -21.41 -4.70 -13.62
N THR A 135 -20.35 -4.94 -12.84
CA THR A 135 -19.73 -3.89 -12.02
C THR A 135 -18.89 -2.94 -12.88
N PRO A 136 -18.52 -1.74 -12.38
CA PRO A 136 -17.58 -0.85 -13.07
C PRO A 136 -16.26 -1.56 -13.44
N PHE A 137 -15.76 -2.43 -12.55
CA PHE A 137 -14.57 -3.24 -12.78
C PHE A 137 -14.78 -4.27 -13.92
N GLN A 138 -15.89 -4.99 -13.92
CA GLN A 138 -16.20 -5.98 -14.97
C GLN A 138 -16.41 -5.32 -16.35
N THR A 139 -16.91 -4.09 -16.38
CA THR A 139 -17.03 -3.31 -17.63
C THR A 139 -15.65 -2.97 -18.22
N GLN A 140 -14.65 -2.74 -17.37
CA GLN A 140 -13.26 -2.49 -17.80
C GLN A 140 -12.49 -3.77 -18.13
N GLN A 141 -12.83 -4.89 -17.47
CA GLN A 141 -12.20 -6.21 -17.65
C GLN A 141 -13.26 -7.28 -17.96
N PRO A 142 -13.65 -7.46 -19.23
CA PRO A 142 -14.78 -8.31 -19.61
C PRO A 142 -14.53 -9.82 -19.39
N ASP A 143 -13.28 -10.27 -19.29
CA ASP A 143 -12.92 -11.68 -19.06
C ASP A 143 -13.04 -12.10 -17.58
N THR A 144 -13.55 -11.23 -16.71
CA THR A 144 -13.66 -11.51 -15.27
C THR A 144 -14.90 -12.35 -14.98
N SER A 145 -14.74 -13.41 -14.18
CA SER A 145 -15.86 -14.25 -13.74
C SER A 145 -16.93 -13.45 -12.99
N ASN A 146 -18.20 -13.71 -13.26
CA ASN A 146 -19.35 -13.13 -12.57
C ASN A 146 -19.78 -14.00 -11.37
N VAL A 147 -19.16 -13.73 -10.22
CA VAL A 147 -19.40 -14.46 -8.97
C VAL A 147 -20.11 -13.57 -7.95
N GLY A 148 -21.10 -14.11 -7.25
CA GLY A 148 -21.87 -13.36 -6.26
C GLY A 148 -22.26 -14.13 -5.00
N CYS A 149 -22.67 -13.39 -3.98
CA CYS A 149 -23.25 -13.90 -2.74
C CYS A 149 -24.56 -13.15 -2.47
N VAL A 150 -25.64 -13.87 -2.18
CA VAL A 150 -26.94 -13.29 -1.82
C VAL A 150 -27.25 -13.65 -0.37
N LEU A 151 -27.42 -12.62 0.46
CA LEU A 151 -27.74 -12.73 1.88
C LEU A 151 -29.20 -12.36 2.08
N ILE A 152 -30.02 -13.34 2.44
CA ILE A 152 -31.46 -13.19 2.56
C ILE A 152 -31.83 -13.16 4.02
N VAL A 153 -32.36 -12.05 4.52
CA VAL A 153 -32.72 -11.87 5.93
C VAL A 153 -34.23 -11.74 6.05
N GLY A 154 -34.84 -12.57 6.88
CA GLY A 154 -36.29 -12.58 7.12
C GLY A 154 -36.67 -13.45 8.31
N SER A 155 -37.96 -13.74 8.47
CA SER A 155 -38.46 -14.70 9.46
C SER A 155 -39.46 -15.66 8.82
N ASP A 156 -39.63 -16.85 9.38
CA ASP A 156 -40.59 -17.88 8.91
C ASP A 156 -40.36 -18.30 7.44
N MET A 157 -39.09 -18.35 7.02
CA MET A 157 -38.72 -18.76 5.66
C MET A 157 -38.63 -20.28 5.53
N ARG A 158 -38.27 -21.00 6.60
CA ARG A 158 -37.97 -22.44 6.58
C ARG A 158 -39.04 -23.28 5.89
N THR A 159 -40.30 -22.98 6.15
CA THR A 159 -41.45 -23.74 5.61
C THR A 159 -41.65 -23.53 4.11
N LYS A 160 -41.10 -22.45 3.54
CA LYS A 160 -41.26 -22.04 2.13
C LYS A 160 -40.09 -22.48 1.24
N LEU A 161 -38.94 -22.81 1.82
CA LEU A 161 -37.72 -23.16 1.09
C LEU A 161 -37.92 -24.31 0.10
N SER A 162 -38.72 -25.32 0.43
CA SER A 162 -38.98 -26.46 -0.47
C SER A 162 -39.59 -26.03 -1.81
N ASN A 163 -40.38 -24.95 -1.80
CA ASN A 163 -41.05 -24.42 -2.98
C ASN A 163 -40.16 -23.42 -3.73
N TRP A 164 -39.36 -22.63 -2.99
CA TRP A 164 -38.49 -21.61 -3.58
C TRP A 164 -37.24 -22.18 -4.26
N LEU A 165 -36.62 -23.22 -3.68
CA LEU A 165 -35.34 -23.76 -4.17
C LEU A 165 -35.40 -24.24 -5.63
N PRO A 166 -36.41 -25.02 -6.09
CA PRO A 166 -36.49 -25.44 -7.49
C PRO A 166 -36.59 -24.26 -8.46
N ILE A 167 -37.41 -23.26 -8.10
CA ILE A 167 -37.63 -22.05 -8.92
C ILE A 167 -36.33 -21.23 -8.99
N LEU A 168 -35.65 -21.04 -7.87
CA LEU A 168 -34.38 -20.32 -7.80
C LEU A 168 -33.35 -20.92 -8.75
N ILE A 169 -33.15 -22.24 -8.71
CA ILE A 169 -32.15 -22.93 -9.56
C ILE A 169 -32.50 -22.80 -11.03
N GLU A 170 -33.77 -23.03 -11.38
CA GLU A 170 -34.23 -22.88 -12.76
C GLU A 170 -33.98 -21.46 -13.28
N GLN A 171 -34.15 -20.44 -12.43
CA GLN A 171 -33.92 -19.05 -12.82
C GLN A 171 -32.44 -18.69 -12.91
N LEU A 172 -31.58 -19.24 -12.06
CA LEU A 172 -30.12 -19.01 -12.11
C LEU A 172 -29.47 -19.58 -13.38
N GLN A 173 -30.03 -20.67 -13.93
CA GLN A 173 -29.55 -21.28 -15.18
C GLN A 173 -29.96 -20.50 -16.44
N LYS A 174 -30.97 -19.63 -16.35
CA LYS A 174 -31.46 -18.86 -17.50
C LYS A 174 -30.49 -17.72 -17.82
N PRO A 175 -30.12 -17.51 -19.09
CA PRO A 175 -29.26 -16.41 -19.48
C PRO A 175 -29.91 -15.04 -19.19
N PRO A 176 -29.11 -13.96 -19.12
CA PRO A 176 -29.64 -12.62 -18.97
C PRO A 176 -30.54 -12.26 -20.16
N GLN A 177 -31.62 -11.54 -19.89
CA GLN A 177 -32.57 -11.09 -20.92
C GLN A 177 -32.13 -9.79 -21.60
N GLU A 178 -31.37 -8.95 -20.89
CA GLU A 178 -30.93 -7.64 -21.36
C GLU A 178 -29.54 -7.70 -22.00
N THR A 179 -29.34 -6.93 -23.07
CA THR A 179 -28.05 -6.80 -23.75
C THR A 179 -27.04 -6.08 -22.87
N GLY A 180 -25.83 -6.63 -22.72
CA GLY A 180 -24.78 -6.06 -21.88
C GLY A 180 -24.71 -6.63 -20.46
N TYR A 181 -25.67 -7.47 -20.07
CA TYR A 181 -25.67 -8.19 -18.81
C TYR A 181 -24.84 -9.48 -18.93
N LEU A 182 -24.21 -9.89 -17.83
CA LEU A 182 -23.31 -11.04 -17.78
C LEU A 182 -24.03 -12.29 -17.25
N PRO A 183 -23.80 -13.50 -17.79
CA PRO A 183 -24.28 -14.74 -17.17
C PRO A 183 -23.71 -14.89 -15.75
N ILE A 184 -24.39 -15.63 -14.89
CA ILE A 184 -23.96 -15.86 -13.50
C ILE A 184 -23.10 -17.12 -13.47
N ASP A 185 -21.81 -16.98 -13.20
CA ASP A 185 -20.87 -18.12 -13.23
C ASP A 185 -20.96 -18.96 -11.95
N SER A 186 -21.06 -18.30 -10.80
CA SER A 186 -21.19 -18.98 -9.51
C SER A 186 -21.86 -18.08 -8.46
N THR A 187 -22.73 -18.66 -7.62
CA THR A 187 -23.38 -17.91 -6.54
C THR A 187 -23.55 -18.71 -5.27
N GLU A 188 -23.41 -18.03 -4.14
CA GLU A 188 -23.80 -18.54 -2.84
C GLU A 188 -25.03 -17.80 -2.31
N TRP A 189 -26.12 -18.52 -2.01
CA TRP A 189 -27.36 -17.97 -1.46
C TRP A 189 -27.50 -18.42 -0.01
N ILE A 190 -27.57 -17.48 0.93
CA ILE A 190 -27.63 -17.75 2.37
C ILE A 190 -28.95 -17.21 2.92
N PHE A 191 -29.83 -18.14 3.33
CA PHE A 191 -31.11 -17.84 3.95
C PHE A 191 -30.92 -17.72 5.47
N ILE A 192 -31.13 -16.51 6.00
CA ILE A 192 -30.97 -16.14 7.40
C ILE A 192 -32.37 -15.99 8.01
N ASP A 193 -32.87 -17.07 8.60
CA ASP A 193 -34.20 -17.13 9.20
C ASP A 193 -34.14 -16.77 10.69
N LEU A 194 -34.72 -15.61 11.02
CA LEU A 194 -34.78 -15.08 12.37
C LEU A 194 -35.87 -15.79 13.16
N ASP A 195 -35.44 -16.58 14.14
CA ASP A 195 -36.35 -17.23 15.08
C ASP A 195 -36.71 -16.26 16.21
N LEU A 196 -37.92 -15.73 16.11
CA LEU A 196 -38.52 -14.80 17.07
C LEU A 196 -39.42 -15.52 18.09
N SER A 197 -39.46 -16.86 18.07
CA SER A 197 -40.22 -17.64 19.05
C SER A 197 -39.56 -17.59 20.43
N THR A 198 -40.38 -17.65 21.47
CA THR A 198 -39.90 -17.74 22.87
C THR A 198 -39.43 -19.15 23.25
N SER A 199 -39.27 -20.05 22.28
CA SER A 199 -38.91 -21.45 22.53
C SER A 199 -37.47 -21.55 23.03
N SER A 200 -37.22 -22.48 23.95
CA SER A 200 -35.92 -22.68 24.60
C SER A 200 -34.89 -23.42 23.72
N ASP A 201 -35.16 -23.58 22.42
CA ASP A 201 -34.25 -24.31 21.54
C ASP A 201 -33.05 -23.41 21.21
N GLU A 202 -31.90 -23.76 21.81
CA GLU A 202 -30.74 -22.89 21.84
C GLU A 202 -29.79 -23.08 20.65
N HIS A 203 -30.10 -24.00 19.74
CA HIS A 203 -29.15 -24.40 18.70
C HIS A 203 -29.20 -23.46 17.50
N PHE A 204 -28.05 -22.84 17.21
CA PHE A 204 -27.77 -22.31 15.88
C PHE A 204 -27.75 -23.49 14.90
N GLU A 205 -28.66 -23.50 13.95
CA GLU A 205 -28.72 -24.52 12.90
C GLU A 205 -28.14 -23.91 11.61
N GLU A 206 -27.04 -24.47 11.12
CA GLU A 206 -26.53 -24.21 9.78
C GLU A 206 -26.63 -25.49 8.97
N ASN A 207 -27.41 -25.44 7.89
CA ASN A 207 -27.67 -26.57 7.02
C ASN A 207 -27.34 -26.20 5.58
N GLU A 208 -26.56 -27.04 4.91
CA GLU A 208 -26.44 -26.98 3.46
C GLU A 208 -27.73 -27.55 2.86
N LEU A 209 -28.55 -26.68 2.29
CA LEU A 209 -29.82 -27.09 1.68
C LEU A 209 -29.57 -27.82 0.37
N MET A 210 -28.63 -27.30 -0.42
CA MET A 210 -28.29 -27.80 -1.74
C MET A 210 -26.96 -27.22 -2.21
N ALA A 211 -26.21 -28.02 -2.97
CA ALA A 211 -25.12 -27.54 -3.80
C ALA A 211 -25.26 -28.13 -5.21
N THR A 212 -25.05 -27.29 -6.21
CA THR A 212 -24.83 -27.67 -7.62
C THR A 212 -23.35 -27.43 -7.96
N GLU A 213 -22.92 -27.74 -9.18
CA GLU A 213 -21.52 -27.50 -9.59
C GLU A 213 -21.08 -26.04 -9.41
N ASN A 214 -22.00 -25.10 -9.65
CA ASN A 214 -21.71 -23.66 -9.67
C ASN A 214 -22.40 -22.85 -8.56
N HIS A 215 -23.51 -23.34 -8.01
CA HIS A 215 -24.32 -22.59 -7.05
C HIS A 215 -24.51 -23.35 -5.74
N LYS A 216 -24.41 -22.62 -4.62
CA LYS A 216 -24.56 -23.15 -3.26
C LYS A 216 -25.70 -22.46 -2.53
N MET A 217 -26.53 -23.23 -1.81
CA MET A 217 -27.64 -22.73 -1.00
C MET A 217 -27.48 -23.18 0.45
N LEU A 218 -27.41 -22.21 1.35
CA LEU A 218 -27.23 -22.42 2.79
C LEU A 218 -28.44 -21.87 3.55
N TYR A 219 -28.80 -22.53 4.63
CA TYR A 219 -29.81 -22.08 5.57
C TYR A 219 -29.20 -21.93 6.95
N GLN A 220 -29.47 -20.78 7.58
CA GLN A 220 -29.07 -20.47 8.93
C GLN A 220 -30.30 -20.02 9.74
N ARG A 221 -30.64 -20.78 10.78
CA ARG A 221 -31.65 -20.40 11.76
C ARG A 221 -30.99 -19.66 12.91
N ILE A 222 -31.47 -18.46 13.22
CA ILE A 222 -30.83 -17.56 14.18
C ILE A 222 -31.78 -17.23 15.32
N PRO A 223 -31.56 -17.78 16.53
CA PRO A 223 -32.38 -17.45 17.69
C PRO A 223 -32.09 -16.02 18.14
N VAL A 224 -33.12 -15.16 18.06
CA VAL A 224 -33.00 -13.76 18.45
C VAL A 224 -33.26 -13.64 19.96
N LYS A 225 -32.18 -13.76 20.75
CA LYS A 225 -32.23 -13.76 22.23
C LYS A 225 -31.94 -12.39 22.85
N ASN A 226 -31.11 -11.59 22.18
CA ASN A 226 -30.73 -10.26 22.65
C ASN A 226 -30.51 -9.31 21.48
N ASN A 227 -30.29 -8.03 21.79
CA ASN A 227 -30.12 -6.95 20.82
C ASN A 227 -28.92 -7.15 19.86
N ARG A 228 -28.00 -8.08 20.18
CA ARG A 228 -26.79 -8.37 19.40
C ARG A 228 -26.89 -9.65 18.57
N SER A 229 -27.94 -10.46 18.71
CA SER A 229 -28.08 -11.73 17.98
C SER A 229 -27.96 -11.56 16.46
N VAL A 230 -28.71 -10.60 15.89
CA VAL A 230 -28.73 -10.32 14.44
C VAL A 230 -27.40 -9.76 13.96
N LEU A 231 -26.85 -8.80 14.71
CA LEU A 231 -25.53 -8.24 14.43
C LEU A 231 -24.46 -9.33 14.41
N ARG A 232 -24.40 -10.16 15.45
CA ARG A 232 -23.41 -11.24 15.56
C ARG A 232 -23.48 -12.18 14.36
N ALA A 233 -24.68 -12.59 13.96
CA ALA A 233 -24.88 -13.45 12.81
C ALA A 233 -24.29 -12.87 11.52
N LEU A 234 -24.65 -11.62 11.21
CA LEU A 234 -24.16 -10.92 10.03
C LEU A 234 -22.66 -10.68 10.08
N MET A 235 -22.11 -10.39 11.26
CA MET A 235 -20.67 -10.23 11.44
C MET A 235 -19.90 -11.55 11.29
N ARG A 236 -20.48 -12.71 11.62
CA ARG A 236 -19.88 -14.03 11.30
C ARG A 236 -19.90 -14.33 9.80
N LEU A 237 -20.95 -13.91 9.12
CA LEU A 237 -21.00 -13.99 7.66
C LEU A 237 -19.98 -13.02 7.02
N ALA A 238 -19.77 -11.83 7.59
CA ALA A 238 -18.70 -10.93 7.17
C ALA A 238 -17.32 -11.57 7.36
N GLU A 239 -17.05 -12.14 8.55
CA GLU A 239 -15.82 -12.87 8.87
C GLU A 239 -15.52 -13.94 7.81
N ARG A 240 -16.53 -14.73 7.43
CA ARG A 240 -16.42 -15.79 6.43
C ARG A 240 -16.30 -15.28 4.99
N ASN A 241 -17.26 -14.49 4.53
CA ASN A 241 -17.42 -14.13 3.11
C ASN A 241 -16.39 -13.09 2.66
N LEU A 242 -15.99 -12.20 3.57
CA LEU A 242 -14.97 -11.18 3.29
C LEU A 242 -13.56 -11.66 3.69
N GLY A 243 -13.45 -12.78 4.40
CA GLY A 243 -12.17 -13.33 4.86
C GLY A 243 -11.49 -12.41 5.86
N LEU A 244 -12.22 -12.00 6.91
CA LEU A 244 -11.74 -11.05 7.91
C LEU A 244 -11.19 -11.75 9.15
N ALA A 245 -10.38 -11.03 9.91
CA ALA A 245 -9.91 -11.41 11.22
C ALA A 245 -9.99 -10.22 12.18
N SER A 246 -9.91 -10.53 13.48
CA SER A 246 -9.97 -9.57 14.57
C SER A 246 -8.65 -9.57 15.36
N THR A 247 -8.12 -8.37 15.62
CA THR A 247 -6.95 -8.12 16.48
C THR A 247 -7.32 -7.15 17.59
N LEU A 248 -7.19 -7.55 18.84
CA LEU A 248 -7.37 -6.71 20.02
C LEU A 248 -6.04 -6.08 20.43
N VAL A 249 -5.94 -4.75 20.29
CA VAL A 249 -4.83 -3.96 20.84
C VAL A 249 -5.07 -3.71 22.32
N GLN A 250 -4.18 -4.21 23.16
CA GLN A 250 -4.26 -4.15 24.62
C GLN A 250 -3.28 -3.13 25.19
N GLU A 251 -3.49 -2.74 26.46
CA GLU A 251 -2.57 -1.89 27.23
C GLU A 251 -2.37 -0.48 26.64
N ILE A 252 -3.43 0.10 26.06
CA ILE A 252 -3.37 1.45 25.48
C ILE A 252 -3.28 2.51 26.60
N PRO A 253 -2.23 3.34 26.65
CA PRO A 253 -2.08 4.35 27.70
C PRO A 253 -3.04 5.53 27.46
N MET A 254 -3.88 5.84 28.44
CA MET A 254 -4.76 7.02 28.43
C MET A 254 -4.34 8.04 29.50
N LYS A 255 -4.36 9.33 29.13
CA LYS A 255 -3.82 10.45 29.93
C LYS A 255 -4.53 10.70 31.27
N GLU A 256 -5.78 10.23 31.43
CA GLU A 256 -6.62 10.58 32.59
C GLU A 256 -6.46 9.63 33.79
N GLU A 257 -5.99 8.40 33.58
CA GLU A 257 -5.80 7.43 34.66
C GLU A 257 -4.48 7.62 35.42
N ALA A 258 -3.63 8.55 34.99
CA ALA A 258 -2.39 8.88 35.70
C ALA A 258 -2.60 9.74 36.95
N ASN A 259 -3.82 10.26 37.18
CA ASN A 259 -4.14 11.21 38.27
C ASN A 259 -5.20 10.72 39.26
N ALA A 260 -5.54 9.43 39.28
CA ALA A 260 -6.46 8.87 40.27
C ALA A 260 -5.89 7.57 40.85
N ASP A 261 -5.91 7.42 42.18
CA ASP A 261 -5.58 6.20 42.93
C ASP A 261 -6.56 5.03 42.64
N SER A 262 -7.23 5.04 41.49
CA SER A 262 -8.08 3.99 40.95
C SER A 262 -7.31 3.22 39.89
N VAL A 263 -7.18 1.91 40.08
CA VAL A 263 -6.55 0.94 39.18
C VAL A 263 -6.90 1.24 37.71
N SER A 264 -5.89 1.59 36.90
CA SER A 264 -6.04 1.85 35.47
C SER A 264 -6.73 0.66 34.79
N THR A 265 -7.95 0.82 34.30
CA THR A 265 -8.59 -0.23 33.52
C THR A 265 -7.98 -0.21 32.11
N MET A 266 -7.06 -1.15 31.84
CA MET A 266 -6.41 -1.26 30.53
C MET A 266 -7.47 -1.45 29.43
N TYR A 267 -7.67 -0.44 28.57
CA TYR A 267 -8.62 -0.53 27.47
C TYR A 267 -8.05 -1.37 26.33
N GLY A 268 -8.93 -2.21 25.78
CA GLY A 268 -8.69 -2.96 24.56
C GLY A 268 -9.44 -2.34 23.40
N VAL A 269 -8.80 -2.23 22.24
CA VAL A 269 -9.45 -1.79 21.01
C VAL A 269 -9.38 -2.89 19.97
N GLU A 270 -10.55 -3.30 19.49
CA GLU A 270 -10.68 -4.36 18.50
C GLU A 270 -10.60 -3.78 17.08
N LEU A 271 -9.63 -4.30 16.32
CA LEU A 271 -9.35 -3.99 14.93
C LEU A 271 -9.85 -5.13 14.04
N LEU A 272 -10.50 -4.79 12.94
CA LEU A 272 -10.95 -5.71 11.89
C LEU A 272 -10.15 -5.43 10.62
N HIS A 273 -9.69 -6.50 9.97
CA HIS A 273 -8.87 -6.44 8.76
C HIS A 273 -8.93 -7.79 8.02
N GLU A 274 -8.33 -7.89 6.83
CA GLU A 274 -8.20 -9.19 6.14
C GLU A 274 -7.44 -10.21 7.00
N SER A 275 -7.91 -11.46 6.97
CA SER A 275 -7.32 -12.58 7.72
C SER A 275 -5.89 -12.90 7.33
N LYS A 276 -5.51 -12.56 6.09
CA LYS A 276 -4.14 -12.65 5.55
C LYS A 276 -3.09 -11.95 6.41
N ALA A 277 -3.47 -10.95 7.22
CA ALA A 277 -2.57 -10.32 8.18
C ALA A 277 -2.01 -11.32 9.21
N HIS A 278 -2.75 -12.38 9.52
CA HIS A 278 -2.36 -13.41 10.47
C HIS A 278 -1.59 -14.57 9.84
N ASP A 279 -1.60 -14.73 8.51
CA ASP A 279 -0.99 -15.87 7.81
C ASP A 279 0.48 -16.07 8.16
N PHE A 280 1.25 -14.98 8.25
CA PHE A 280 2.66 -15.03 8.59
C PHE A 280 2.88 -15.63 9.99
N LEU A 281 2.09 -15.21 10.97
CA LEU A 281 2.15 -15.73 12.34
C LEU A 281 1.62 -17.17 12.43
N GLN A 282 0.61 -17.52 11.64
CA GLN A 282 0.09 -18.88 11.56
C GLN A 282 1.16 -19.83 11.03
N ARG A 283 1.86 -19.47 9.94
CA ARG A 283 2.96 -20.26 9.36
C ARG A 283 4.14 -20.44 10.32
N LEU A 284 4.39 -19.46 11.19
CA LEU A 284 5.40 -19.54 12.25
C LEU A 284 4.91 -20.31 13.49
N GLY A 285 3.65 -20.75 13.54
CA GLY A 285 3.06 -21.41 14.71
C GLY A 285 2.90 -20.48 15.92
N LEU A 286 2.89 -19.16 15.70
CA LEU A 286 2.79 -18.13 16.74
C LEU A 286 1.35 -17.66 16.97
N ALA A 287 0.50 -17.66 15.92
CA ALA A 287 -0.86 -17.13 16.01
C ALA A 287 -1.71 -17.81 17.10
N GLU A 288 -1.65 -19.14 17.21
CA GLU A 288 -2.40 -19.92 18.22
C GLU A 288 -2.11 -19.49 19.66
N ARG A 289 -0.90 -18.99 19.93
CA ARG A 289 -0.50 -18.51 21.26
C ARG A 289 -1.05 -17.12 21.57
N LEU A 290 -1.43 -16.37 20.54
CA LEU A 290 -1.91 -15.00 20.64
C LEU A 290 -3.43 -14.92 20.65
N TYR A 291 -4.13 -15.95 20.17
CA TYR A 291 -5.59 -15.98 20.20
C TYR A 291 -6.08 -16.02 21.66
N LEU A 292 -6.78 -14.94 22.06
CA LEU A 292 -7.43 -14.84 23.38
C LEU A 292 -8.69 -15.70 23.48
N ARG A 293 -9.24 -16.07 22.31
CA ARG A 293 -10.43 -16.89 22.16
C ARG A 293 -10.26 -17.85 20.99
N GLN A 294 -10.50 -19.13 21.24
CA GLN A 294 -10.67 -20.15 20.20
C GLN A 294 -12.16 -20.41 19.94
N GLU A 295 -12.48 -20.95 18.76
CA GLU A 295 -13.83 -21.12 18.18
C GLU A 295 -14.87 -21.79 19.10
N SER A 296 -14.45 -22.65 20.04
CA SER A 296 -15.32 -23.50 20.85
C SER A 296 -15.15 -23.35 22.37
N GLY A 297 -14.35 -22.39 22.84
CA GLY A 297 -13.97 -22.28 24.26
C GLY A 297 -14.81 -21.29 25.07
N LYS A 298 -15.17 -21.68 26.31
CA LYS A 298 -15.48 -20.73 27.40
C LYS A 298 -14.20 -19.96 27.73
N SER A 299 -13.92 -18.89 26.99
CA SER A 299 -12.79 -17.99 27.28
C SER A 299 -13.10 -17.14 28.52
N MET A 300 -12.09 -16.83 29.34
CA MET A 300 -12.21 -15.83 30.43
C MET A 300 -12.46 -14.41 29.89
N PHE A 301 -12.25 -14.19 28.60
CA PHE A 301 -12.44 -12.90 27.95
C PHE A 301 -13.88 -12.71 27.47
N GLN A 302 -14.42 -11.51 27.70
CA GLN A 302 -15.72 -11.07 27.19
C GLN A 302 -15.79 -11.23 25.68
N GLU A 303 -17.00 -11.42 25.16
CA GLU A 303 -17.23 -11.51 23.72
C GLU A 303 -16.79 -10.25 22.98
N PRO A 304 -16.10 -10.38 21.82
CA PRO A 304 -15.68 -9.23 21.05
C PRO A 304 -16.86 -8.34 20.67
N SER A 305 -16.55 -7.05 20.54
CA SER A 305 -17.51 -6.03 20.14
C SER A 305 -17.99 -6.21 18.69
N SER A 306 -17.19 -6.85 17.83
CA SER A 306 -17.59 -7.25 16.49
C SER A 306 -18.52 -8.47 16.47
N GLY A 307 -18.45 -9.32 17.49
CA GLY A 307 -19.10 -10.62 17.47
C GLY A 307 -18.34 -11.71 16.70
N PHE A 308 -17.12 -11.46 16.19
CA PHE A 308 -16.28 -12.43 15.46
C PHE A 308 -15.89 -13.67 16.29
N SER A 309 -15.43 -14.72 15.61
CA SER A 309 -15.12 -16.03 16.18
C SER A 309 -13.89 -16.06 17.05
N LYS A 310 -12.82 -15.45 16.53
CA LYS A 310 -11.48 -15.48 17.09
C LYS A 310 -10.94 -14.06 17.11
N THR A 311 -10.19 -13.75 18.15
CA THR A 311 -9.55 -12.44 18.31
C THR A 311 -8.12 -12.65 18.79
N LEU A 312 -7.17 -12.11 18.03
CA LEU A 312 -5.75 -12.14 18.35
C LEU A 312 -5.43 -11.01 19.33
N GLY A 313 -4.86 -11.30 20.50
CA GLY A 313 -4.45 -10.30 21.48
C GLY A 313 -3.02 -9.85 21.26
N ILE A 314 -2.81 -8.54 21.20
CA ILE A 314 -1.46 -7.97 21.11
C ILE A 314 -1.33 -6.68 21.91
N LYS A 315 -0.13 -6.43 22.46
CA LYS A 315 0.12 -5.30 23.35
C LYS A 315 0.61 -4.08 22.59
N TRP A 316 0.12 -2.92 23.00
CA TRP A 316 0.65 -1.62 22.61
C TRP A 316 2.06 -1.42 23.17
N ILE A 317 3.00 -0.98 22.33
CA ILE A 317 4.27 -0.40 22.77
C ILE A 317 4.20 1.12 22.67
N SER A 318 4.52 1.80 23.77
CA SER A 318 4.65 3.26 23.81
C SER A 318 5.65 3.76 22.76
N PRO A 319 5.19 4.54 21.77
CA PRO A 319 6.05 4.97 20.68
C PRO A 319 7.09 5.97 21.17
N ARG A 320 8.33 5.78 20.71
CA ARG A 320 9.45 6.70 20.93
C ARG A 320 9.45 7.75 19.81
N PRO A 321 10.00 8.96 20.04
CA PRO A 321 10.06 10.02 19.02
C PRO A 321 10.71 9.57 17.70
N VAL A 322 11.68 8.66 17.77
CA VAL A 322 12.40 8.12 16.62
C VAL A 322 11.64 7.02 15.86
N ASP A 323 10.58 6.46 16.43
CA ASP A 323 9.91 5.30 15.82
C ASP A 323 9.21 5.64 14.49
N ASN A 324 8.77 6.90 14.31
CA ASN A 324 8.21 7.39 13.05
C ASN A 324 9.26 7.55 11.94
N LEU A 325 10.56 7.59 12.28
CA LEU A 325 11.66 7.74 11.32
C LEU A 325 12.28 6.38 10.93
N LEU A 326 11.92 5.31 11.63
CA LEU A 326 12.50 3.98 11.42
C LEU A 326 11.79 3.25 10.28
N ILE A 327 12.56 2.91 9.24
CA ILE A 327 12.10 2.02 8.17
C ILE A 327 12.07 0.59 8.73
N ARG A 328 10.87 0.01 8.82
CA ARG A 328 10.67 -1.38 9.27
C ARG A 328 10.36 -2.28 8.08
N TYR A 329 10.96 -3.46 8.04
CA TYR A 329 10.68 -4.44 7.00
C TYR A 329 9.32 -5.09 7.23
N SER A 330 8.37 -4.75 6.36
CA SER A 330 7.00 -5.24 6.40
C SER A 330 6.77 -6.25 5.28
N VAL A 331 6.17 -7.40 5.61
CA VAL A 331 5.85 -8.47 4.65
C VAL A 331 4.45 -8.34 4.05
N GLY A 332 3.64 -7.44 4.58
CA GLY A 332 2.28 -7.15 4.10
C GLY A 332 1.67 -5.98 4.87
N ALA A 333 0.74 -5.27 4.24
CA ALA A 333 0.01 -4.17 4.82
C ALA A 333 -1.47 -4.32 4.47
N PHE A 334 -2.34 -4.23 5.47
CA PHE A 334 -3.77 -4.47 5.32
C PHE A 334 -4.54 -3.28 5.89
N ARG A 335 -5.59 -2.83 5.19
CA ARG A 335 -6.47 -1.80 5.74
C ARG A 335 -7.13 -2.30 7.01
N VAL A 336 -7.44 -1.36 7.90
CA VAL A 336 -8.02 -1.65 9.20
C VAL A 336 -9.21 -0.75 9.45
N THR A 337 -10.24 -1.33 10.05
CA THR A 337 -11.29 -0.59 10.73
C THR A 337 -11.41 -1.03 12.18
N MET A 338 -12.00 -0.20 13.01
CA MET A 338 -12.38 -0.52 14.39
C MET A 338 -13.70 -1.29 14.39
N ALA A 339 -13.87 -2.23 15.31
CA ALA A 339 -15.16 -2.91 15.52
C ALA A 339 -16.19 -2.02 16.20
N ALA A 340 -15.76 -1.14 17.12
CA ALA A 340 -16.62 -0.21 17.84
C ALA A 340 -16.12 1.22 17.64
N VAL A 341 -16.42 1.82 16.49
CA VAL A 341 -15.85 3.08 16.01
C VAL A 341 -16.12 4.29 16.92
N ASN A 342 -17.25 4.29 17.63
CA ASN A 342 -17.70 5.42 18.45
C ASN A 342 -17.29 5.32 19.92
N THR A 343 -16.57 4.27 20.34
CA THR A 343 -16.09 4.20 21.72
C THR A 343 -14.95 5.19 21.91
N ARG A 344 -14.86 5.75 23.12
CA ARG A 344 -13.81 6.70 23.48
C ARG A 344 -12.41 6.16 23.16
N SER A 345 -12.15 4.92 23.55
CA SER A 345 -10.86 4.24 23.33
C SER A 345 -10.54 4.13 21.84
N SER A 346 -11.54 3.79 21.02
CA SER A 346 -11.38 3.71 19.57
C SER A 346 -11.09 5.07 18.95
N VAL A 347 -11.84 6.11 19.34
CA VAL A 347 -11.67 7.48 18.84
C VAL A 347 -10.27 8.02 19.19
N CYS A 348 -9.80 7.79 20.42
CA CYS A 348 -8.46 8.19 20.82
C CYS A 348 -7.37 7.47 20.01
N LEU A 349 -7.50 6.15 19.80
CA LEU A 349 -6.55 5.39 18.99
C LEU A 349 -6.55 5.87 17.53
N SER A 350 -7.72 6.00 16.92
CA SER A 350 -7.82 6.40 15.51
C SER A 350 -7.28 7.81 15.29
N GLN A 351 -7.62 8.77 16.15
CA GLN A 351 -7.07 10.13 16.07
C GLN A 351 -5.55 10.16 16.27
N PHE A 352 -5.01 9.33 17.17
CA PHE A 352 -3.56 9.23 17.37
C PHE A 352 -2.86 8.76 16.09
N VAL A 353 -3.39 7.71 15.45
CA VAL A 353 -2.80 7.13 14.24
C VAL A 353 -3.00 8.06 13.04
N LEU A 354 -4.22 8.54 12.81
CA LEU A 354 -4.56 9.48 11.73
C LEU A 354 -3.84 10.83 11.86
N GLY A 355 -3.38 11.19 13.06
CA GLY A 355 -2.49 12.32 13.31
C GLY A 355 -1.06 12.13 12.81
N GLY A 356 -0.76 11.02 12.13
CA GLY A 356 0.55 10.72 11.53
C GLY A 356 1.52 9.98 12.45
N ARG A 357 1.06 9.49 13.60
CA ARG A 357 1.89 8.70 14.54
C ARG A 357 1.70 7.22 14.26
N CYS A 358 2.78 6.45 14.38
CA CYS A 358 2.69 4.99 14.31
C CYS A 358 2.60 4.36 15.71
N VAL A 359 2.02 3.16 15.76
CA VAL A 359 1.90 2.35 16.96
C VAL A 359 2.54 1.00 16.69
N VAL A 360 3.58 0.68 17.45
CA VAL A 360 4.21 -0.64 17.40
C VAL A 360 3.41 -1.59 18.28
N LEU A 361 3.07 -2.75 17.76
CA LEU A 361 2.34 -3.79 18.46
C LEU A 361 3.25 -5.01 18.59
N ALA A 362 3.46 -5.45 19.83
CA ALA A 362 4.42 -6.49 20.12
C ALA A 362 3.87 -7.58 21.03
N HIS A 363 4.58 -8.69 21.01
CA HIS A 363 4.36 -9.80 21.91
C HIS A 363 5.67 -10.26 22.54
N ASN A 364 5.61 -10.72 23.78
CA ASN A 364 6.76 -11.30 24.45
C ASN A 364 6.99 -12.71 23.92
N LEU A 365 7.94 -12.88 23.00
CA LEU A 365 8.32 -14.20 22.53
C LEU A 365 9.28 -14.85 23.54
N TYR A 366 8.93 -16.07 23.95
CA TYR A 366 9.88 -17.00 24.54
C TYR A 366 10.79 -17.53 23.45
N ARG A 367 12.00 -16.96 23.35
CA ARG A 367 13.00 -17.45 22.42
C ARG A 367 13.64 -18.71 22.99
N GLY A 368 13.23 -19.87 22.50
CA GLY A 368 14.00 -21.13 22.57
C GLY A 368 14.39 -21.63 23.96
N SER A 369 13.41 -22.11 24.75
CA SER A 369 13.49 -23.33 25.56
C SER A 369 12.11 -23.58 26.14
N ALA A 370 11.74 -24.83 26.41
CA ALA A 370 10.47 -25.18 27.04
C ALA A 370 10.37 -24.72 28.52
N SER A 371 11.25 -23.82 28.98
CA SER A 371 11.24 -23.25 30.32
C SER A 371 10.62 -21.85 30.31
N PRO A 372 9.59 -21.57 31.14
CA PRO A 372 9.00 -20.26 31.36
C PRO A 372 9.97 -19.18 31.93
N GLU A 373 11.21 -19.55 32.26
CA GLU A 373 12.18 -18.69 32.96
C GLU A 373 13.28 -18.10 32.04
N GLY A 374 13.22 -18.34 30.72
CA GLY A 374 14.16 -17.72 29.77
C GLY A 374 13.92 -16.22 29.57
N PRO A 375 14.95 -15.42 29.21
CA PRO A 375 14.79 -14.00 28.96
C PRO A 375 13.78 -13.76 27.83
N GLN A 376 12.65 -13.13 28.18
CA GLN A 376 11.64 -12.75 27.20
C GLN A 376 12.21 -11.66 26.30
N THR A 377 12.17 -11.88 24.98
CA THR A 377 12.49 -10.82 24.02
C THR A 377 11.16 -10.42 23.38
N SER A 378 10.73 -9.18 23.65
CA SER A 378 9.59 -8.58 22.97
C SER A 378 9.90 -8.50 21.48
N ALA A 379 9.08 -9.14 20.65
CA ALA A 379 9.18 -9.03 19.21
C ALA A 379 8.06 -8.15 18.69
N ASP A 380 8.44 -7.13 17.93
CA ASP A 380 7.51 -6.27 17.19
C ASP A 380 6.83 -7.12 16.10
N VAL A 381 5.53 -7.30 16.20
CA VAL A 381 4.77 -8.17 15.29
C VAL A 381 4.03 -7.36 14.24
N PHE A 382 3.35 -6.30 14.68
CA PHE A 382 2.62 -5.41 13.80
C PHE A 382 3.03 -3.95 14.00
N LEU A 383 2.77 -3.14 12.99
CA LEU A 383 2.86 -1.69 13.04
C LEU A 383 1.56 -1.11 12.51
N LEU A 384 0.81 -0.43 13.38
CA LEU A 384 -0.41 0.28 13.00
C LEU A 384 -0.03 1.72 12.65
N LEU A 385 -0.30 2.14 11.42
CA LEU A 385 0.06 3.47 10.92
C LEU A 385 -0.95 3.93 9.84
N CYS A 386 -0.97 5.22 9.53
CA CYS A 386 -1.82 5.76 8.47
C CYS A 386 -1.02 6.04 7.18
N HIS A 387 -1.62 5.74 6.03
CA HIS A 387 -1.20 6.25 4.72
C HIS A 387 -2.28 7.18 4.22
N GLY A 388 -2.00 8.49 4.19
CA GLY A 388 -3.04 9.49 3.97
C GLY A 388 -4.05 9.48 5.12
N SER A 389 -5.34 9.31 4.79
CA SER A 389 -6.44 9.25 5.76
C SER A 389 -6.89 7.82 6.11
N VAL A 390 -6.15 6.79 5.69
CA VAL A 390 -6.54 5.38 5.86
C VAL A 390 -5.55 4.67 6.79
N MET A 391 -6.07 3.92 7.75
CA MET A 391 -5.28 3.14 8.71
C MET A 391 -4.90 1.77 8.12
N TYR A 392 -3.66 1.36 8.36
CA TYR A 392 -3.10 0.09 7.92
C TYR A 392 -2.41 -0.66 9.07
N LEU A 393 -2.65 -1.97 9.13
CA LEU A 393 -1.88 -2.92 9.93
C LEU A 393 -0.78 -3.51 9.06
N HIS A 394 0.45 -3.11 9.33
CA HIS A 394 1.64 -3.69 8.72
C HIS A 394 2.09 -4.92 9.50
N VAL A 395 2.28 -6.03 8.80
CA VAL A 395 2.88 -7.25 9.34
C VAL A 395 4.39 -7.13 9.23
N LEU A 396 5.09 -7.21 10.37
CA LEU A 396 6.53 -7.06 10.44
C LEU A 396 7.24 -8.40 10.34
N ALA A 397 8.41 -8.41 9.69
CA ALA A 397 9.23 -9.62 9.57
C ALA A 397 10.02 -9.96 10.85
N THR A 398 10.03 -9.09 11.86
CA THR A 398 10.83 -9.24 13.10
C THR A 398 10.72 -10.62 13.76
N PRO A 399 9.53 -11.26 13.84
CA PRO A 399 9.39 -12.60 14.42
C PRO A 399 10.20 -13.69 13.69
N ALA A 400 10.55 -13.47 12.42
CA ALA A 400 11.45 -14.33 11.64
C ALA A 400 12.42 -13.46 10.82
N SER A 401 13.26 -12.70 11.53
CA SER A 401 14.27 -11.84 10.90
C SER A 401 15.12 -12.62 9.90
N LEU A 402 15.28 -12.08 8.69
CA LEU A 402 16.21 -12.60 7.71
C LEU A 402 17.60 -12.62 8.35
N SER A 403 18.20 -13.81 8.42
CA SER A 403 19.47 -14.05 9.09
C SER A 403 20.57 -13.16 8.52
N HIS A 404 20.98 -12.16 9.31
CA HIS A 404 22.03 -11.18 9.05
C HIS A 404 21.83 -10.35 7.75
N PRO A 405 22.13 -9.03 7.74
CA PRO A 405 22.41 -8.41 6.44
C PRO A 405 23.48 -9.30 5.77
N PRO A 406 23.39 -9.62 4.46
CA PRO A 406 24.56 -10.14 3.78
C PRO A 406 25.67 -9.17 4.15
N ILE A 407 26.75 -9.69 4.76
CA ILE A 407 27.97 -8.92 4.93
C ILE A 407 28.15 -8.29 3.56
N LEU A 408 27.95 -6.96 3.45
CA LEU A 408 28.18 -6.22 2.21
C LEU A 408 29.47 -6.82 1.68
N PRO A 409 29.51 -7.43 0.48
CA PRO A 409 30.70 -8.14 0.02
C PRO A 409 31.83 -7.17 0.25
N THR A 410 32.62 -7.46 1.27
CA THR A 410 33.72 -6.60 1.66
C THR A 410 34.59 -6.73 0.46
N LEU A 411 34.61 -5.68 -0.36
CA LEU A 411 35.54 -5.55 -1.47
C LEU A 411 36.87 -6.13 -0.97
N PRO A 412 37.47 -7.09 -1.69
CA PRO A 412 38.51 -7.95 -1.14
C PRO A 412 39.51 -7.10 -0.37
N ALA A 413 39.70 -7.44 0.92
CA ALA A 413 40.38 -6.63 1.94
C ALA A 413 41.80 -6.17 1.57
N ARG A 414 42.34 -6.62 0.42
CA ARG A 414 43.59 -6.14 -0.18
C ARG A 414 43.50 -4.77 -0.87
N GLN A 415 42.33 -4.14 -0.99
CA GLN A 415 42.19 -2.80 -1.60
C GLN A 415 41.70 -1.69 -0.65
N MET A 416 41.45 -1.96 0.64
CA MET A 416 41.17 -0.91 1.62
C MET A 416 42.45 -0.34 2.23
N GLU A 417 43.28 0.30 1.40
CA GLU A 417 44.08 1.44 1.88
C GLU A 417 43.31 2.77 1.72
N THR A 418 42.16 2.76 1.03
CA THR A 418 41.34 3.96 0.82
C THR A 418 40.30 4.13 1.92
N SER A 419 40.34 5.28 2.59
CA SER A 419 39.37 5.66 3.61
C SER A 419 37.98 5.83 3.00
N GLU A 420 36.91 5.39 3.69
CA GLU A 420 35.51 5.69 3.32
C GLU A 420 35.27 7.20 3.10
N SER A 421 36.12 8.04 3.69
CA SER A 421 36.08 9.48 3.52
C SER A 421 36.30 9.94 2.08
N ASP A 422 36.89 9.16 1.18
CA ASP A 422 37.22 9.55 -0.21
C ASP A 422 36.00 9.61 -1.16
N PHE A 423 34.88 8.98 -0.79
CA PHE A 423 33.68 8.95 -1.64
C PHE A 423 32.93 10.29 -1.59
N ARG A 424 32.33 10.65 -2.73
CA ARG A 424 31.52 11.87 -2.91
C ARG A 424 30.09 11.71 -2.40
N VAL A 425 29.91 11.15 -1.20
CA VAL A 425 28.58 10.85 -0.63
C VAL A 425 27.74 12.11 -0.46
N ALA A 426 28.32 13.18 0.11
CA ALA A 426 27.60 14.44 0.31
C ALA A 426 27.15 15.08 -1.02
N ASP A 427 28.03 15.09 -2.02
CA ASP A 427 27.72 15.60 -3.36
C ASP A 427 26.65 14.73 -4.04
N PHE A 428 26.73 13.40 -3.90
CA PHE A 428 25.74 12.48 -4.45
C PHE A 428 24.36 12.69 -3.84
N VAL A 429 24.29 12.87 -2.51
CA VAL A 429 23.02 13.17 -1.85
C VAL A 429 22.49 14.52 -2.32
N LYS A 430 23.31 15.58 -2.25
CA LYS A 430 22.89 16.96 -2.52
C LYS A 430 22.52 17.20 -3.99
N ASN A 431 23.38 16.77 -4.91
CA ASN A 431 23.31 17.17 -6.32
C ASN A 431 22.63 16.11 -7.21
N PHE A 432 22.43 14.88 -6.73
CA PHE A 432 21.76 13.83 -7.50
C PHE A 432 20.53 13.26 -6.77
N LEU A 433 20.69 12.72 -5.56
CA LEU A 433 19.62 11.98 -4.88
C LEU A 433 18.44 12.87 -4.47
N LEU A 434 18.71 14.07 -3.94
CA LEU A 434 17.65 15.02 -3.56
C LEU A 434 16.89 15.56 -4.79
N PRO A 435 17.53 16.02 -5.88
CA PRO A 435 16.84 16.41 -7.11
C PRO A 435 16.11 15.28 -7.83
N ALA A 436 16.60 14.04 -7.72
CA ALA A 436 16.00 12.86 -8.37
C ALA A 436 14.86 12.22 -7.57
N ARG A 437 14.36 12.86 -6.50
CA ARG A 437 13.24 12.34 -5.72
C ARG A 437 11.99 12.23 -6.58
N LEU A 438 11.35 11.06 -6.52
CA LEU A 438 10.07 10.83 -7.19
C LEU A 438 8.96 11.61 -6.49
N ALA A 439 8.05 12.15 -7.28
CA ALA A 439 6.79 12.71 -6.82
C ALA A 439 5.62 12.05 -7.59
N PRO A 440 4.45 11.85 -6.95
CA PRO A 440 3.27 11.36 -7.65
C PRO A 440 2.88 12.28 -8.80
N ALA A 441 2.67 11.70 -9.98
CA ALA A 441 2.10 12.41 -11.12
C ALA A 441 0.57 12.34 -11.06
N SER A 442 -0.11 13.39 -11.53
CA SER A 442 -1.57 13.44 -11.56
C SER A 442 -2.10 12.43 -12.58
N ALA A 443 -2.96 11.51 -12.15
CA ALA A 443 -3.57 10.51 -13.03
C ALA A 443 -4.41 11.14 -14.15
N ASN A 444 -4.93 12.35 -13.93
CA ASN A 444 -5.83 13.04 -14.87
C ASN A 444 -5.09 13.93 -15.87
N SER A 445 -3.76 14.01 -15.80
CA SER A 445 -2.97 14.83 -16.69
C SER A 445 -2.46 14.02 -17.88
N ALA A 446 -2.64 14.56 -19.10
CA ALA A 446 -2.02 13.99 -20.28
C ALA A 446 -0.53 14.34 -20.30
N TYR A 447 0.34 13.33 -20.26
CA TYR A 447 1.78 13.49 -20.34
C TYR A 447 2.29 13.03 -21.71
N THR A 448 3.18 13.83 -22.31
CA THR A 448 3.87 13.46 -23.57
C THR A 448 4.80 12.26 -23.40
N ILE A 449 5.40 12.13 -22.20
CA ILE A 449 6.26 11.02 -21.81
C ILE A 449 5.75 10.49 -20.47
N THR A 450 5.65 9.18 -20.34
CA THR A 450 5.22 8.57 -19.07
C THR A 450 6.16 9.01 -17.92
N PRO A 451 5.64 9.42 -16.75
CA PRO A 451 6.46 9.94 -15.65
C PRO A 451 7.60 9.01 -15.22
N LYS A 452 7.35 7.69 -15.25
CA LYS A 452 8.37 6.66 -14.96
C LYS A 452 9.55 6.72 -15.95
N VAL A 453 9.28 6.85 -17.24
CA VAL A 453 10.33 6.94 -18.27
C VAL A 453 11.10 8.25 -18.12
N ARG A 454 10.41 9.35 -17.85
CA ARG A 454 11.05 10.65 -17.60
C ARG A 454 12.00 10.60 -16.39
N ALA A 455 11.60 9.94 -15.31
CA ALA A 455 12.46 9.74 -14.15
C ALA A 455 13.73 8.91 -14.48
N LEU A 456 13.58 7.87 -15.30
CA LEU A 456 14.73 7.07 -15.76
C LEU A 456 15.68 7.89 -16.65
N GLN A 457 15.15 8.74 -17.53
CA GLN A 457 15.95 9.64 -18.36
C GLN A 457 16.73 10.65 -17.51
N LEU A 458 16.12 11.17 -16.43
CA LEU A 458 16.82 12.05 -15.49
C LEU A 458 17.97 11.34 -14.79
N VAL A 459 17.76 10.10 -14.34
CA VAL A 459 18.83 9.28 -13.72
C VAL A 459 19.94 8.99 -14.74
N GLU A 460 19.58 8.62 -15.97
CA GLU A 460 20.53 8.36 -17.04
C GLU A 460 21.42 9.58 -17.30
N ARG A 461 20.82 10.75 -17.57
CA ARG A 461 21.57 12.00 -17.78
C ARG A 461 22.40 12.37 -16.56
N GLY A 462 21.81 12.34 -15.36
CA GLY A 462 22.50 12.68 -14.12
C GLY A 462 23.68 11.77 -13.76
N THR A 463 23.81 10.61 -14.42
CA THR A 463 24.87 9.64 -14.16
C THR A 463 25.83 9.43 -15.34
N ARG A 464 25.64 10.09 -16.49
CA ARG A 464 26.54 9.97 -17.65
C ARG A 464 27.99 10.34 -17.31
N TYR A 465 28.16 11.39 -16.49
CA TYR A 465 29.44 11.74 -15.89
C TYR A 465 29.30 11.97 -14.39
N TRP A 466 29.61 10.95 -13.60
CA TRP A 466 29.55 11.02 -12.13
C TRP A 466 30.74 10.32 -11.45
N PRO A 467 31.88 11.01 -11.27
CA PRO A 467 33.02 10.45 -10.53
C PRO A 467 32.64 10.10 -9.09
N LEU A 468 32.83 8.84 -8.68
CA LEU A 468 32.42 8.33 -7.36
C LEU A 468 33.34 8.82 -6.22
N ARG A 469 34.61 9.06 -6.53
CA ARG A 469 35.64 9.49 -5.58
C ARG A 469 36.09 10.92 -5.84
N ARG A 470 36.61 11.60 -4.82
CA ARG A 470 37.12 12.99 -4.96
C ARG A 470 38.40 13.09 -5.77
N ASP A 471 39.26 12.08 -5.70
CA ASP A 471 40.52 12.03 -6.44
C ASP A 471 40.33 11.67 -7.92
N ALA A 472 39.21 11.04 -8.29
CA ALA A 472 38.89 10.64 -9.66
C ALA A 472 38.44 11.80 -10.57
N THR A 473 38.47 13.03 -10.08
CA THR A 473 38.01 14.23 -10.79
C THR A 473 38.85 15.44 -10.42
N LEU A 474 39.20 16.26 -11.41
CA LEU A 474 39.92 17.53 -11.23
C LEU A 474 38.96 18.72 -11.31
N ILE A 475 37.76 18.54 -11.89
CA ILE A 475 36.75 19.61 -12.01
C ILE A 475 35.52 19.39 -11.10
N GLY A 476 35.25 18.17 -10.64
CA GLY A 476 34.03 17.78 -9.90
C GLY A 476 33.91 18.30 -8.47
N GLY A 477 34.93 18.98 -7.96
CA GLY A 477 34.90 19.70 -6.68
C GLY A 477 35.16 21.21 -6.80
N ASN A 478 35.22 21.74 -8.04
CA ASN A 478 35.54 23.13 -8.30
C ASN A 478 34.27 23.96 -8.42
N GLU A 479 34.13 25.02 -7.61
CA GLU A 479 32.97 25.94 -7.68
C GLU A 479 32.81 26.57 -9.06
N MET A 480 33.91 26.76 -9.80
CA MET A 480 33.87 27.29 -11.17
C MET A 480 33.17 26.35 -12.16
N ALA A 481 33.14 25.04 -11.88
CA ALA A 481 32.48 24.05 -12.72
C ALA A 481 31.04 23.76 -12.28
N ALA A 482 30.56 24.34 -11.17
CA ALA A 482 29.23 24.07 -10.63
C ALA A 482 28.08 24.26 -11.65
N PRO A 483 28.07 25.32 -12.51
CA PRO A 483 27.01 25.48 -13.51
C PRO A 483 26.94 24.33 -14.52
N LEU A 484 28.08 23.71 -14.85
CA LEU A 484 28.12 22.57 -15.77
C LEU A 484 27.46 21.34 -15.13
N PHE A 485 27.73 21.05 -13.86
CA PHE A 485 27.11 19.92 -13.18
C PHE A 485 25.61 20.13 -12.89
N GLU A 486 25.20 21.38 -12.69
CA GLU A 486 23.80 21.73 -12.41
C GLU A 486 22.92 21.69 -13.67
N HIS A 487 23.41 22.21 -14.79
CA HIS A 487 22.57 22.44 -15.96
C HIS A 487 22.71 21.37 -17.03
N MET A 488 23.89 20.78 -17.26
CA MET A 488 24.13 19.82 -18.37
C MET A 488 23.25 18.55 -18.31
N THR A 489 22.61 18.27 -17.17
CA THR A 489 21.72 17.13 -16.99
C THR A 489 20.28 17.40 -17.42
N LYS A 490 19.95 18.66 -17.76
CA LYS A 490 18.64 19.13 -18.24
C LYS A 490 18.41 18.77 -19.71
N ASP A 491 17.15 18.65 -20.09
CA ASP A 491 16.73 18.33 -21.46
C ASP A 491 17.01 19.48 -22.45
N PHE A 492 16.94 20.71 -21.96
CA PHE A 492 17.16 21.94 -22.71
C PHE A 492 17.74 23.02 -21.77
N PHE A 493 18.39 24.03 -22.35
CA PHE A 493 18.88 25.18 -21.60
C PHE A 493 17.98 26.39 -21.78
N GLU A 494 17.84 27.16 -20.71
CA GLU A 494 17.45 28.56 -20.83
C GLU A 494 18.66 29.42 -21.21
N ALA A 495 18.43 30.59 -21.82
CA ALA A 495 19.51 31.46 -22.31
C ALA A 495 20.50 31.88 -21.19
N ALA A 496 20.00 32.06 -19.97
CA ALA A 496 20.82 32.37 -18.80
C ALA A 496 21.70 31.18 -18.37
N GLU A 497 21.17 29.96 -18.46
CA GLU A 497 21.88 28.72 -18.09
C GLU A 497 22.99 28.39 -19.07
N SER A 498 22.71 28.57 -20.37
CA SER A 498 23.72 28.44 -21.43
C SER A 498 24.85 29.45 -21.23
N SER A 499 24.52 30.71 -20.96
CA SER A 499 25.51 31.76 -20.66
C SER A 499 26.35 31.44 -19.42
N ALA A 500 25.73 30.88 -18.37
CA ALA A 500 26.44 30.45 -17.17
C ALA A 500 27.40 29.28 -17.43
N CYS A 501 26.99 28.31 -18.26
CA CYS A 501 27.85 27.21 -18.70
C CYS A 501 29.03 27.71 -19.55
N GLU A 502 28.80 28.66 -20.47
CA GLU A 502 29.87 29.27 -21.25
C GLU A 502 30.87 30.04 -20.37
N ALA A 503 30.38 30.79 -19.38
CA ALA A 503 31.22 31.50 -18.42
C ALA A 503 32.04 30.53 -17.56
N ALA A 504 31.46 29.39 -17.15
CA ALA A 504 32.17 28.33 -16.45
C ALA A 504 33.30 27.74 -17.32
N ILE A 505 33.04 27.46 -18.60
CA ILE A 505 34.05 27.01 -19.57
C ILE A 505 35.18 28.04 -19.69
N ASP A 506 34.86 29.32 -19.81
CA ASP A 506 35.85 30.40 -19.91
C ASP A 506 36.71 30.51 -18.66
N SER A 507 36.10 30.40 -17.48
CA SER A 507 36.81 30.42 -16.20
C SER A 507 37.76 29.23 -16.05
N ILE A 508 37.33 28.03 -16.43
CA ILE A 508 38.18 26.83 -16.42
C ILE A 508 39.33 26.98 -17.42
N LEU A 509 39.08 27.49 -18.64
CA LEU A 509 40.12 27.72 -19.65
C LEU A 509 41.11 28.82 -19.23
N ALA A 510 40.64 29.87 -18.56
CA ALA A 510 41.49 30.90 -17.97
C ALA A 510 42.37 30.33 -16.86
N THR A 511 41.80 29.45 -16.02
CA THR A 511 42.53 28.74 -14.98
C THR A 511 43.61 27.84 -15.59
N ILE A 512 43.29 27.05 -16.61
CA ILE A 512 44.22 26.23 -17.38
C ILE A 512 45.37 27.09 -17.94
N LYS A 513 45.10 28.36 -18.34
CA LYS A 513 46.11 29.31 -18.83
C LYS A 513 47.14 29.77 -17.83
N VAL A 514 46.74 29.93 -16.58
CA VAL A 514 47.60 30.48 -15.54
C VAL A 514 48.40 29.37 -14.84
N HIS A 515 48.01 28.11 -15.00
CA HIS A 515 48.70 27.00 -14.34
C HIS A 515 50.15 26.85 -14.82
N PRO A 516 51.13 26.73 -13.89
CA PRO A 516 52.53 26.62 -14.24
C PRO A 516 52.82 25.28 -14.92
N VAL A 517 53.45 25.35 -16.10
CA VAL A 517 53.98 24.18 -16.82
C VAL A 517 55.49 24.36 -16.98
N PRO A 518 56.34 23.42 -16.52
CA PRO A 518 57.78 23.56 -16.68
C PRO A 518 58.17 23.54 -18.17
N LYS A 519 58.90 24.57 -18.62
CA LYS A 519 59.23 24.81 -20.03
C LYS A 519 60.10 23.72 -20.68
N GLU A 520 60.75 22.87 -19.88
CA GLU A 520 61.68 21.81 -20.32
C GLU A 520 61.15 20.39 -20.07
N THR A 521 59.84 20.20 -20.03
CA THR A 521 59.24 18.87 -19.82
C THR A 521 59.22 18.04 -21.12
N GLY A 522 59.70 16.80 -21.04
CA GLY A 522 59.51 15.82 -22.11
C GLY A 522 58.03 15.67 -22.47
N THR A 523 57.73 15.28 -23.73
CA THR A 523 56.35 15.24 -24.24
C THR A 523 55.39 14.44 -23.35
N SER A 524 55.85 13.36 -22.70
CA SER A 524 55.03 12.57 -21.77
C SER A 524 54.66 13.31 -20.48
N HIS A 525 55.58 14.10 -19.91
CA HIS A 525 55.31 14.92 -18.72
C HIS A 525 54.31 16.05 -19.01
N LEU A 526 54.37 16.63 -20.21
CA LEU A 526 53.41 17.64 -20.64
C LEU A 526 51.99 17.05 -20.79
N LEU A 527 51.86 15.85 -21.35
CA LEU A 527 50.57 15.18 -21.51
C LEU A 527 49.94 14.79 -20.15
N CYS A 528 50.77 14.44 -19.17
CA CYS A 528 50.34 14.12 -17.82
C CYS A 528 50.16 15.34 -16.90
N SER A 529 50.30 16.57 -17.42
CA SER A 529 50.17 17.79 -16.63
C SER A 529 48.72 18.08 -16.23
N GLN A 530 48.52 18.78 -15.11
CA GLN A 530 47.20 19.16 -14.61
C GLN A 530 46.37 19.96 -15.63
N PRO A 531 46.92 20.94 -16.37
CA PRO A 531 46.15 21.69 -17.37
C PRO A 531 45.61 20.82 -18.51
N VAL A 532 46.39 19.83 -18.94
CA VAL A 532 45.99 18.88 -19.99
C VAL A 532 44.96 17.88 -19.45
N ALA A 533 45.14 17.38 -18.23
CA ALA A 533 44.18 16.47 -17.58
C ALA A 533 42.81 17.15 -17.34
N MET A 534 42.80 18.40 -16.84
CA MET A 534 41.56 19.17 -16.69
C MET A 534 40.85 19.40 -18.03
N ALA A 535 41.60 19.67 -19.10
CA ALA A 535 41.02 19.83 -20.44
C ALA A 535 40.48 18.52 -21.02
N VAL A 536 41.14 17.39 -20.75
CA VAL A 536 40.66 16.05 -21.13
C VAL A 536 39.36 15.72 -20.40
N GLU A 537 39.30 16.01 -19.10
CA GLU A 537 38.11 15.81 -18.28
C GLU A 537 36.94 16.70 -18.72
N LEU A 538 37.18 17.99 -18.95
CA LEU A 538 36.16 18.92 -19.43
C LEU A 538 35.64 18.55 -20.82
N GLU A 539 36.53 18.19 -21.76
CA GLU A 539 36.09 17.71 -23.08
C GLU A 539 35.26 16.42 -22.95
N PHE A 540 35.67 15.51 -22.07
CA PHE A 540 34.94 14.27 -21.83
C PHE A 540 33.55 14.53 -21.27
N LEU A 541 33.45 15.36 -20.21
CA LEU A 541 32.17 15.81 -19.65
C LEU A 541 31.25 16.34 -20.75
N LEU A 542 31.68 17.37 -21.50
CA LEU A 542 30.86 17.98 -22.55
C LEU A 542 30.44 16.98 -23.63
N SER A 543 31.33 16.04 -23.98
CA SER A 543 31.01 15.01 -24.98
C SER A 543 29.92 14.03 -24.54
N GLN A 544 29.74 13.79 -23.23
CA GLN A 544 28.71 12.89 -22.73
C GLN A 544 27.29 13.44 -22.89
N TYR A 545 27.13 14.74 -23.08
CA TYR A 545 25.83 15.42 -23.12
C TYR A 545 25.53 16.07 -24.48
N ALA A 546 26.48 16.04 -25.43
CA ALA A 546 26.35 16.73 -26.71
C ALA A 546 25.16 16.25 -27.56
N ASP A 547 24.70 15.01 -27.35
CA ASP A 547 23.57 14.38 -28.04
C ASP A 547 22.18 14.79 -27.50
N ILE A 548 22.11 15.53 -26.39
CA ILE A 548 20.82 15.85 -25.73
C ILE A 548 20.06 16.94 -26.48
N SER A 549 20.71 18.04 -26.84
CA SER A 549 20.10 19.14 -27.60
C SER A 549 21.13 19.89 -28.46
N GLU A 550 20.65 20.74 -29.36
CA GLU A 550 21.50 21.60 -30.19
C GLU A 550 22.38 22.53 -29.33
N ASP A 551 21.84 23.07 -28.24
CA ASP A 551 22.60 23.93 -27.32
C ASP A 551 23.74 23.18 -26.63
N HIS A 552 23.53 21.93 -26.24
CA HIS A 552 24.59 21.08 -25.66
C HIS A 552 25.70 20.82 -26.69
N SER A 553 25.33 20.52 -27.93
CA SER A 553 26.26 20.38 -29.06
C SER A 553 27.04 21.69 -29.31
N GLN A 554 26.37 22.83 -29.20
CA GLN A 554 26.99 24.15 -29.38
C GLN A 554 28.01 24.47 -28.28
N LEU A 555 27.72 24.17 -27.00
CA LEU A 555 28.69 24.33 -25.91
C LEU A 555 29.98 23.53 -26.15
N MET A 556 29.84 22.29 -26.63
CA MET A 556 30.98 21.45 -27.00
C MET A 556 31.78 22.06 -28.16
N ALA A 557 31.10 22.59 -29.19
CA ALA A 557 31.75 23.28 -30.30
C ALA A 557 32.49 24.56 -29.84
N THR A 558 31.87 25.35 -28.97
CA THR A 558 32.46 26.55 -28.34
C THR A 558 33.72 26.20 -27.56
N PHE A 559 33.68 25.15 -26.74
CA PHE A 559 34.87 24.66 -26.02
C PHE A 559 35.99 24.27 -27.00
N LYS A 560 35.71 23.48 -28.04
CA LYS A 560 36.72 23.06 -29.03
C LYS A 560 37.37 24.26 -29.70
N LYS A 561 36.58 25.24 -30.16
CA LYS A 561 37.07 26.49 -30.77
C LYS A 561 37.96 27.28 -29.81
N LYS A 562 37.55 27.44 -28.55
CA LYS A 562 38.32 28.17 -27.54
C LYS A 562 39.61 27.43 -27.16
N ALA A 563 39.60 26.09 -27.11
CA ALA A 563 40.77 25.27 -26.83
C ALA A 563 41.88 25.38 -27.90
N GLU A 564 41.54 25.71 -29.16
CA GLU A 564 42.55 25.95 -30.21
C GLU A 564 43.38 27.22 -29.99
N ALA A 565 42.76 28.23 -29.37
CA ALA A 565 43.42 29.50 -29.04
C ALA A 565 44.33 29.41 -27.81
N VAL A 566 44.23 28.32 -27.04
CA VAL A 566 45.02 28.09 -25.82
C VAL A 566 46.34 27.38 -26.16
N VAL A 567 47.48 27.97 -25.75
CA VAL A 567 48.84 27.46 -26.06
C VAL A 567 49.71 27.43 -24.81
N PHE A 568 50.36 26.28 -24.56
CA PHE A 568 51.43 26.14 -23.55
C PHE A 568 52.60 25.35 -24.12
N ALA A 569 53.83 25.73 -23.73
CA ALA A 569 55.06 25.09 -24.19
C ALA A 569 55.11 24.93 -25.74
N ASN A 570 54.68 25.98 -26.47
CA ASN A 570 54.60 26.03 -27.94
C ASN A 570 53.67 25.00 -28.61
N LYS A 571 52.76 24.35 -27.85
CA LYS A 571 51.76 23.41 -28.36
C LYS A 571 50.35 23.91 -28.05
N ARG A 572 49.44 23.79 -29.03
CA ARG A 572 48.01 24.11 -28.86
C ARG A 572 47.35 23.04 -27.99
N LEU A 573 46.49 23.45 -27.06
CA LEU A 573 45.76 22.54 -26.18
C LEU A 573 44.91 21.55 -26.98
N SER A 574 44.24 22.00 -28.04
CA SER A 574 43.47 21.15 -28.97
C SER A 574 44.29 20.00 -29.59
N LYS A 575 45.61 20.14 -29.74
CA LYS A 575 46.50 19.08 -30.24
C LYS A 575 47.02 18.16 -29.13
N LEU A 576 46.96 18.59 -27.87
CA LEU A 576 47.42 17.83 -26.71
C LEU A 576 46.34 16.90 -26.16
N ILE A 577 45.08 17.35 -26.11
CA ILE A 577 43.93 16.57 -25.62
C ILE A 577 43.81 15.18 -26.28
N PRO A 578 43.79 15.03 -27.63
CA PRO A 578 43.68 13.71 -28.25
C PRO A 578 44.88 12.80 -27.97
N LYS A 579 46.08 13.38 -27.84
CA LYS A 579 47.30 12.63 -27.47
C LYS A 579 47.26 12.15 -26.02
N ALA A 580 46.73 12.98 -25.11
CA ALA A 580 46.55 12.62 -23.71
C ALA A 580 45.46 11.56 -23.52
N LYS A 581 44.34 11.65 -24.25
CA LYS A 581 43.31 10.59 -24.31
C LYS A 581 43.90 9.28 -24.82
N SER A 582 44.69 9.31 -25.89
CA SER A 582 45.38 8.11 -26.40
C SER A 582 46.36 7.53 -25.37
N LEU A 583 47.08 8.38 -24.62
CA LEU A 583 47.99 7.94 -23.56
C LEU A 583 47.23 7.34 -22.37
N LEU A 584 46.04 7.86 -22.05
CA LEU A 584 45.18 7.36 -20.99
C LEU A 584 44.61 5.97 -21.31
N ILE A 585 44.19 5.74 -22.56
CA ILE A 585 43.59 4.49 -23.02
C ILE A 585 44.65 3.43 -23.31
N ASN A 586 45.61 3.75 -24.19
CA ASN A 586 46.54 2.78 -24.78
C ASN A 586 47.92 2.76 -24.11
N GLY A 587 48.18 3.68 -23.17
CA GLY A 587 49.48 3.80 -22.51
C GLY A 587 49.38 3.72 -20.98
N HIS A 588 50.52 3.97 -20.35
CA HIS A 588 50.63 4.10 -18.90
C HIS A 588 50.95 5.56 -18.57
N PRO A 589 49.94 6.36 -18.18
CA PRO A 589 50.20 7.67 -17.58
C PRO A 589 51.17 7.53 -16.41
N ILE A 590 51.97 8.56 -16.16
CA ILE A 590 52.92 8.59 -15.05
C ILE A 590 52.13 8.33 -13.75
N PRO A 591 52.48 7.32 -12.93
CA PRO A 591 51.78 7.05 -11.68
C PRO A 591 51.73 8.28 -10.77
N GLY A 592 50.56 8.59 -10.21
CA GLY A 592 50.35 9.77 -9.36
C GLY A 592 50.23 11.10 -10.13
N SER A 593 50.31 11.09 -11.47
CA SER A 593 50.03 12.29 -12.27
C SER A 593 48.53 12.60 -12.33
N PRO A 594 48.13 13.88 -12.52
CA PRO A 594 46.73 14.27 -12.71
C PRO A 594 45.98 13.47 -13.78
N LEU A 595 46.66 13.08 -14.87
CA LEU A 595 46.05 12.26 -15.92
C LEU A 595 45.80 10.82 -15.46
N SER A 596 46.67 10.26 -14.60
CA SER A 596 46.51 8.90 -14.06
C SER A 596 45.32 8.77 -13.09
N LEU A 597 44.87 9.89 -12.51
CA LEU A 597 43.73 9.96 -11.60
C LEU A 597 42.37 9.86 -12.33
N LEU A 598 42.33 10.13 -13.64
CA LEU A 598 41.12 10.05 -14.47
C LEU A 598 40.78 8.59 -14.88
N SER A 599 40.84 7.68 -13.90
CA SER A 599 40.63 6.24 -14.08
C SER A 599 39.22 5.88 -14.58
N GLU A 600 38.21 6.63 -14.14
CA GLU A 600 36.82 6.44 -14.57
C GLU A 600 36.61 6.83 -16.04
N ILE A 601 37.25 7.92 -16.48
CA ILE A 601 37.25 8.34 -17.89
C ILE A 601 37.95 7.30 -18.75
N LYS A 602 39.07 6.76 -18.28
CA LYS A 602 39.76 5.65 -18.96
C LYS A 602 38.83 4.46 -19.15
N ARG A 603 38.10 4.06 -18.11
CA ARG A 603 37.15 2.93 -18.13
C ARG A 603 36.07 3.15 -19.19
N GLN A 604 35.37 4.29 -19.12
CA GLN A 604 34.28 4.61 -20.05
C GLN A 604 34.75 4.77 -21.50
N LEU A 605 35.92 5.39 -21.74
CA LEU A 605 36.49 5.50 -23.09
C LEU A 605 36.93 4.14 -23.66
N SER A 606 37.44 3.23 -22.83
CA SER A 606 37.82 1.88 -23.24
C SER A 606 36.59 1.05 -23.64
N ASP A 607 35.49 1.16 -22.88
CA ASP A 607 34.22 0.48 -23.15
C ASP A 607 33.57 0.97 -24.46
N GLN A 608 33.68 2.27 -24.78
CA GLN A 608 33.19 2.83 -26.04
C GLN A 608 33.95 2.30 -27.26
N ILE A 609 35.26 2.07 -27.15
CA ILE A 609 36.08 1.50 -28.24
C ILE A 609 35.76 0.00 -28.43
N GLY A 610 35.54 -0.74 -27.34
CA GLY A 610 35.12 -2.15 -27.40
C GLY A 610 33.75 -2.37 -28.07
N LYS A 611 32.81 -1.43 -27.93
CA LYS A 611 31.49 -1.50 -28.59
C LYS A 611 31.54 -1.25 -30.10
N ILE A 612 32.58 -0.59 -30.61
CA ILE A 612 32.74 -0.29 -32.04
C ILE A 612 33.47 -1.44 -32.78
N SER A 613 34.22 -2.30 -32.07
CA SER A 613 35.02 -3.37 -32.70
C SER A 613 34.48 -4.80 -32.59
N GLY A 614 33.31 -5.04 -31.99
CA GLY A 614 32.77 -6.41 -31.96
C GLY A 614 31.35 -6.55 -31.41
N SER A 615 30.43 -7.01 -32.25
CA SER A 615 29.35 -7.88 -31.82
C SER A 615 29.97 -9.24 -31.45
N GLY A 616 30.14 -9.50 -30.15
CA GLY A 616 30.65 -10.78 -29.66
C GLY A 616 31.30 -10.72 -28.28
N ALA A 617 30.66 -11.42 -27.32
CA ALA A 617 31.16 -11.83 -26.02
C ALA A 617 31.71 -10.74 -25.06
N VAL A 618 30.91 -10.46 -24.03
CA VAL A 618 31.38 -9.84 -22.77
C VAL A 618 32.42 -10.78 -22.17
N ASN A 619 33.70 -10.40 -22.20
CA ASN A 619 34.73 -11.04 -21.38
C ASN A 619 34.55 -10.56 -19.95
N LEU A 620 33.87 -11.38 -19.13
CA LEU A 620 33.92 -11.24 -17.69
C LEU A 620 35.34 -11.45 -17.18
N LEU A 621 35.75 -10.55 -16.31
CA LEU A 621 36.83 -10.78 -15.37
C LEU A 621 36.57 -12.10 -14.63
N SER A 622 37.56 -12.97 -14.66
CA SER A 622 37.55 -14.28 -14.01
C SER A 622 37.62 -14.14 -12.49
N ASP A 623 36.45 -14.10 -11.83
CA ASP A 623 36.32 -14.39 -10.39
C ASP A 623 35.70 -15.79 -10.24
N ASN A 624 36.54 -16.81 -10.40
CA ASN A 624 36.19 -18.20 -10.08
C ASN A 624 36.71 -18.54 -8.70
N GLU A 625 35.92 -18.30 -7.66
CA GLU A 625 35.96 -19.13 -6.44
C GLU A 625 34.51 -19.43 -5.99
N CYS A 626 34.05 -20.63 -6.34
CA CYS A 626 32.78 -21.18 -5.93
C CYS A 626 32.93 -21.71 -4.49
N VAL A 627 32.38 -21.01 -3.49
CA VAL A 627 32.39 -21.49 -2.10
C VAL A 627 31.13 -22.31 -1.84
N GLU A 628 31.29 -23.63 -1.79
CA GLU A 628 30.25 -24.58 -1.42
C GLU A 628 30.08 -24.60 0.12
N VAL A 629 29.04 -23.96 0.66
CA VAL A 629 28.71 -24.06 2.09
C VAL A 629 27.59 -25.07 2.30
N LYS A 630 27.94 -26.28 2.75
CA LYS A 630 26.97 -27.30 3.16
C LYS A 630 26.52 -27.07 4.61
N ARG A 631 25.26 -26.66 4.81
CA ARG A 631 24.53 -26.82 6.08
C ARG A 631 23.06 -27.20 5.81
N GLY A 632 22.72 -28.46 6.07
CA GLY A 632 21.33 -28.94 6.10
C GLY A 632 20.64 -29.07 4.73
N LEU A 633 19.37 -29.49 4.76
CA LEU A 633 18.55 -29.96 3.62
C LEU A 633 18.28 -28.96 2.48
N PHE A 634 18.94 -27.80 2.46
CA PHE A 634 18.85 -26.83 1.38
C PHE A 634 20.24 -26.51 0.84
N CYS A 635 20.51 -26.93 -0.40
CA CYS A 635 21.70 -26.55 -1.15
C CYS A 635 21.41 -25.23 -1.87
N ILE A 636 21.91 -24.11 -1.35
CA ILE A 636 21.85 -22.83 -2.04
C ILE A 636 23.14 -22.70 -2.86
N THR A 637 23.01 -22.85 -4.17
CA THR A 637 24.06 -22.49 -5.12
C THR A 637 23.97 -20.99 -5.37
N VAL A 638 24.93 -20.23 -4.82
CA VAL A 638 25.06 -18.81 -5.16
C VAL A 638 25.70 -18.75 -6.55
N GLY A 639 24.87 -18.48 -7.56
CA GLY A 639 25.35 -18.21 -8.92
C GLY A 639 26.23 -16.97 -8.96
N SER A 640 27.05 -16.84 -10.00
CA SER A 640 27.92 -15.67 -10.21
C SER A 640 27.16 -14.34 -10.08
N MET A 641 27.85 -13.27 -9.71
CA MET A 641 27.28 -11.90 -9.64
C MET A 641 26.52 -11.53 -10.91
N GLU A 642 26.98 -12.03 -12.06
CA GLU A 642 26.33 -11.83 -13.34
C GLU A 642 25.00 -12.59 -13.45
N THR A 643 24.93 -13.81 -12.93
CA THR A 643 23.67 -14.58 -12.83
C THR A 643 22.67 -13.88 -11.89
N PHE A 644 23.15 -13.30 -10.79
CA PHE A 644 22.31 -12.51 -9.88
C PHE A 644 21.78 -11.23 -10.55
N VAL A 645 22.64 -10.47 -11.24
CA VAL A 645 22.24 -9.26 -11.98
C VAL A 645 21.30 -9.60 -13.14
N GLN A 646 21.53 -10.71 -13.85
CA GLN A 646 20.62 -11.19 -14.90
C GLN A 646 19.27 -11.62 -14.33
N GLN A 647 19.24 -12.29 -13.18
CA GLN A 647 18.00 -12.65 -12.49
C GLN A 647 17.24 -11.41 -11.98
N LEU A 648 17.94 -10.41 -11.44
CA LEU A 648 17.36 -9.15 -10.99
C LEU A 648 16.80 -8.34 -12.18
N THR A 649 17.52 -8.34 -13.30
CA THR A 649 17.10 -7.69 -14.56
C THR A 649 15.95 -8.43 -15.23
N ALA A 650 15.91 -9.76 -15.14
CA ALA A 650 14.80 -10.57 -15.62
C ALA A 650 13.56 -10.40 -14.73
N ALA A 651 13.74 -10.25 -13.42
CA ALA A 651 12.66 -9.98 -12.47
C ALA A 651 12.09 -8.56 -12.65
N SER A 652 12.92 -7.56 -12.94
CA SER A 652 12.47 -6.17 -13.17
C SER A 652 11.76 -5.95 -14.51
N ARG A 653 11.97 -6.86 -15.48
CA ARG A 653 11.29 -6.86 -16.79
C ARG A 653 9.95 -7.59 -16.78
N ARG A 654 9.61 -8.33 -15.72
CA ARG A 654 8.28 -8.92 -15.59
C ARG A 654 7.30 -7.81 -15.21
N PRO A 655 6.21 -7.58 -15.97
CA PRO A 655 5.15 -6.71 -15.48
C PRO A 655 4.62 -7.32 -14.19
N ILE A 656 4.81 -6.61 -13.08
CA ILE A 656 4.08 -6.88 -11.86
C ILE A 656 2.64 -6.51 -12.20
N PRO A 657 1.65 -7.44 -12.13
CA PRO A 657 0.26 -7.05 -12.27
C PRO A 657 0.00 -5.93 -11.28
N THR A 658 -0.55 -4.80 -11.72
CA THR A 658 -1.03 -3.77 -10.82
C THR A 658 -1.96 -4.45 -9.83
N ARG A 659 -1.53 -4.48 -8.56
CA ARG A 659 -2.41 -4.97 -7.51
C ARG A 659 -3.44 -3.87 -7.27
N ALA A 660 -4.71 -4.19 -7.41
CA ALA A 660 -5.83 -3.27 -7.19
C ALA A 660 -5.77 -2.56 -5.82
N GLU A 661 -5.07 -3.15 -4.84
CA GLU A 661 -4.82 -2.58 -3.51
C GLU A 661 -4.06 -1.23 -3.51
N PHE A 662 -3.41 -0.84 -4.62
CA PHE A 662 -2.71 0.44 -4.76
C PHE A 662 -3.36 1.43 -5.74
N GLU A 663 -4.44 1.07 -6.46
CA GLU A 663 -5.14 2.01 -7.36
C GLU A 663 -5.96 3.04 -6.58
N GLY A 664 -6.49 2.65 -5.41
CA GLY A 664 -7.27 3.54 -4.53
C GLY A 664 -6.47 4.62 -3.79
N VAL A 665 -5.13 4.65 -3.88
CA VAL A 665 -4.30 5.71 -3.27
C VAL A 665 -4.18 6.94 -4.19
N LEU A 666 -4.55 6.82 -5.47
CA LEU A 666 -4.39 7.88 -6.48
C LEU A 666 -5.69 8.60 -6.88
N ALA A 667 -6.85 8.17 -6.37
CA ALA A 667 -8.16 8.70 -6.78
C ALA A 667 -8.81 9.70 -5.80
N GLY A 668 -8.13 10.12 -4.74
CA GLY A 668 -8.68 11.04 -3.72
C GLY A 668 -7.98 12.40 -3.66
N SER A 669 -7.93 13.17 -4.76
CA SER A 669 -7.47 14.57 -4.68
C SER A 669 -8.31 15.54 -5.51
N ASN A 670 -9.49 15.84 -4.99
CA ASN A 670 -10.25 17.08 -5.18
C ASN A 670 -10.87 17.34 -3.78
N SER A 671 -10.80 18.47 -3.09
CA SER A 671 -10.50 19.86 -3.40
C SER A 671 -10.13 20.58 -2.09
N LYS A 672 -9.48 21.74 -2.23
CA LYS A 672 -8.99 22.64 -1.18
C LYS A 672 -10.04 23.03 -0.13
N GLY A 673 -9.68 22.93 1.16
CA GLY A 673 -10.38 23.52 2.31
C GLY A 673 -10.22 22.66 3.58
N PRO A 674 -10.16 23.25 4.79
CA PRO A 674 -10.14 22.46 6.01
C PRO A 674 -11.51 21.80 6.18
N LEU A 675 -11.60 20.49 5.89
CA LEU A 675 -12.76 19.68 6.20
C LEU A 675 -12.99 19.72 7.71
N ARG A 676 -14.12 20.32 8.12
CA ARG A 676 -14.58 20.34 9.50
C ARG A 676 -14.74 18.90 9.97
N LEU A 677 -14.03 18.58 11.05
CA LEU A 677 -14.27 17.39 11.87
C LEU A 677 -15.75 17.35 12.26
N TYR A 678 -16.37 16.19 12.08
CA TYR A 678 -17.70 15.84 12.58
C TYR A 678 -17.92 16.39 14.00
N THR A 679 -18.76 17.42 14.12
CA THR A 679 -19.44 17.78 15.37
C THR A 679 -20.87 17.28 15.27
N GLY A 680 -21.27 16.47 16.24
CA GLY A 680 -22.59 15.84 16.26
C GLY A 680 -23.76 16.81 16.28
N LEU A 681 -24.92 16.27 15.89
CA LEU A 681 -26.27 16.65 16.29
C LEU A 681 -26.40 18.01 16.98
N THR A 682 -26.72 19.05 16.21
CA THR A 682 -27.46 20.20 16.74
C THR A 682 -28.90 20.08 16.26
N GLY A 683 -29.80 19.84 17.23
CA GLY A 683 -31.23 19.76 17.01
C GLY A 683 -31.80 21.05 16.43
N GLY A 684 -32.94 20.89 15.74
CA GLY A 684 -33.75 22.00 15.27
C GLY A 684 -34.21 22.91 16.39
N GLY A 685 -34.23 24.19 16.07
CA GLY A 685 -34.99 25.24 16.74
C GLY A 685 -35.36 26.26 15.66
N ASP A 686 -36.66 26.40 15.45
CA ASP A 686 -37.30 27.31 14.49
C ASP A 686 -37.01 28.81 14.76
N ASP A 687 -37.46 29.61 13.79
CA ASP A 687 -37.85 31.03 13.84
C ASP A 687 -36.81 32.10 13.43
N ASN A 688 -36.70 32.36 12.12
CA ASN A 688 -37.41 33.45 11.41
C ASN A 688 -37.02 33.52 9.92
#